data_AF-A0A964C1I4-F1
#
_entry.id   AF-A0A964C1I4-F1
#
_cell.length_a   1.000
_cell.length_b   1.000
_cell.length_c   1.000
_cell.angle_alpha   90.00
_cell.angle_beta   90.00
_cell.angle_gamma   90.00
#
_symmetry.space_group_name_H-M   'P 1'
#
loop_
_entity.id
_entity.type
_entity.pdbx_description
1 polymer ?
#
loop_
_entity_poly.entity_id
_entity_poly.type
_entity_poly.pdbx_seq_one_letter_code
_entity_poly.pdbx_strand_id
1 'polypeptide(L)'
;MNSETAAVDLQQQAEIYLALGKFDRTIALCHQILASHPDSAETCKTLGKALQAQGKLEDARYWYKVAIAHKPDFAEAFANLGTLCARLQQWQEAIDCYQKAIALQPDFAGFYRNLSRIFTEVGQAEPAADCWYQALIVEPIEIPEEYLDLGNTLLAQNKPQKALVCYHRTIYLNSSCCEAYTKLAEAASALKQWDEAIVNYRKAIKLQPDISDFHYKLGNVLQAKGLWREAEAAYRESIELNPNSFWSYYNLGSVLLELEQWQEAIIVYRTAVAINPNFSWSYYSIGEACGKLEKWSESAAAYQHAVDLDPNFSGSCHKLGDALFQLEKWSEAATAYQRAIALNSEFFWSHYNLALTKAKLQDWLAAIFAYQRAIELNRDFSWAYHNLGEPLLKTEQWKAAATAYQRAIELNPNFSWSYYNLGDALTEIHNWNEAVSAYLCALQIEPELPNIYAKLGDALIKRVPSGLDPATSYYHHELQPLHAPEFYCETAQKFAESDRPDAATVLYLMALEIRPQDAAISGKLAEILQKNDSTGDRTILAELENDDIRDRYIARVVNNQTFAEVGGLWGTVNEKVSVASKYGAVSLTMIDVTPESAHIWQDFRDRMASLNIANYNCISQDINHIQLAEIGQPYDVVHCAGVLYHHPHPLQILMSLRQITGQYLILTSAITQELIENERGRYEIPASGVIFIPALGEAERAILTAYWQQYTYGTPILGVIEKAVFEIDNFGPWWWLPTASALESMCKVAGFKVLDKGLTWYNNALTLLLGV
;
A
#
# COMPACT_ATOMS: atom_id res chain seq x y z
N MET A 1 48.19 -23.35 -66.40
CA MET A 1 47.92 -23.04 -64.99
C MET A 1 47.52 -21.58 -64.92
N ASN A 2 46.46 -21.26 -64.18
CA ASN A 2 46.04 -19.87 -64.02
C ASN A 2 47.07 -19.13 -63.14
N SER A 3 47.25 -17.83 -63.38
CA SER A 3 48.12 -16.97 -62.57
C SER A 3 47.74 -17.03 -61.09
N GLU A 4 46.44 -16.99 -60.80
CA GLU A 4 45.88 -17.10 -59.44
C GLU A 4 46.27 -18.40 -58.74
N THR A 5 46.17 -19.56 -59.41
CA THR A 5 46.59 -20.85 -58.81
C THR A 5 48.07 -20.86 -58.46
N ALA A 6 48.93 -20.29 -59.31
CA ALA A 6 50.36 -20.19 -59.02
C ALA A 6 50.66 -19.20 -57.87
N ALA A 7 49.90 -18.11 -57.77
CA ALA A 7 50.04 -17.14 -56.67
C ALA A 7 49.64 -17.74 -55.31
N VAL A 8 48.58 -18.56 -55.27
CA VAL A 8 48.17 -19.30 -54.05
C VAL A 8 49.23 -20.31 -53.62
N ASP A 9 49.79 -21.10 -54.56
CA ASP A 9 50.87 -22.05 -54.26
C ASP A 9 52.12 -21.35 -53.71
N LEU A 10 52.50 -20.19 -54.29
CA LEU A 10 53.63 -19.38 -53.81
C LEU A 10 53.36 -18.74 -52.44
N GLN A 11 52.13 -18.29 -52.17
CA GLN A 11 51.73 -17.74 -50.88
C GLN A 11 51.81 -18.79 -49.76
N GLN A 12 51.28 -20.00 -50.00
CA GLN A 12 51.44 -21.14 -49.08
C GLN A 12 52.92 -21.49 -48.86
N GLN A 13 53.75 -21.45 -49.91
CA GLN A 13 55.19 -21.66 -49.78
C GLN A 13 55.88 -20.56 -48.95
N ALA A 14 55.44 -19.30 -49.05
CA ALA A 14 55.95 -18.19 -48.24
C ALA A 14 55.60 -18.36 -46.75
N GLU A 15 54.38 -18.79 -46.44
CA GLU A 15 53.94 -19.14 -45.08
C GLU A 15 54.73 -20.32 -44.50
N ILE A 16 55.01 -21.37 -45.30
CA ILE A 16 55.88 -22.48 -44.90
C ILE A 16 57.30 -21.98 -44.62
N TYR A 17 57.87 -21.11 -45.45
CA TYR A 17 59.19 -20.53 -45.17
C TYR A 17 59.19 -19.64 -43.92
N LEU A 18 58.10 -18.91 -43.66
CA LEU A 18 57.94 -18.11 -42.44
C LEU A 18 57.92 -19.01 -41.19
N ALA A 19 57.12 -20.08 -41.21
CA ALA A 19 57.04 -21.07 -40.14
C ALA A 19 58.37 -21.81 -39.89
N LEU A 20 59.16 -22.04 -40.95
CA LEU A 20 60.51 -22.61 -40.86
C LEU A 20 61.61 -21.59 -40.47
N GLY A 21 61.26 -20.34 -40.15
CA GLY A 21 62.21 -19.29 -39.77
C GLY A 21 63.12 -18.80 -40.91
N LYS A 22 62.79 -19.10 -42.18
CA LYS A 22 63.59 -18.77 -43.37
C LYS A 22 63.25 -17.36 -43.89
N PHE A 23 63.37 -16.36 -43.03
CA PHE A 23 62.83 -15.02 -43.25
C PHE A 23 63.29 -14.35 -44.55
N ASP A 24 64.57 -14.45 -44.94
CA ASP A 24 65.05 -13.86 -46.20
C ASP A 24 64.41 -14.52 -47.44
N ARG A 25 64.15 -15.84 -47.39
CA ARG A 25 63.44 -16.56 -48.45
C ARG A 25 61.96 -16.19 -48.48
N THR A 26 61.34 -16.01 -47.31
CA THR A 26 59.97 -15.49 -47.21
C THR A 26 59.88 -14.10 -47.84
N ILE A 27 60.78 -13.17 -47.47
CA ILE A 27 60.79 -11.80 -47.99
C ILE A 27 60.97 -11.78 -49.51
N ALA A 28 61.93 -12.53 -50.03
CA ALA A 28 62.16 -12.63 -51.48
C ALA A 28 60.93 -13.19 -52.23
N LEU A 29 60.28 -14.22 -51.67
CA LEU A 29 59.10 -14.83 -52.27
C LEU A 29 57.87 -13.92 -52.19
N CYS A 30 57.66 -13.21 -51.07
CA CYS A 30 56.63 -12.20 -50.94
C CYS A 30 56.80 -11.06 -51.96
N HIS A 31 58.03 -10.56 -52.18
CA HIS A 31 58.28 -9.56 -53.22
C HIS A 31 58.03 -10.11 -54.63
N GLN A 32 58.34 -11.38 -54.90
CA GLN A 32 57.99 -12.02 -56.17
C GLN A 32 56.47 -12.09 -56.39
N ILE A 33 55.70 -12.46 -55.36
CA ILE A 33 54.23 -12.50 -55.42
C ILE A 33 53.67 -11.08 -55.64
N LEU A 34 54.12 -10.08 -54.86
CA LEU A 34 53.68 -8.69 -54.97
C LEU A 34 54.02 -8.04 -56.31
N ALA A 35 55.10 -8.48 -57.00
CA ALA A 35 55.40 -8.02 -58.36
C ALA A 35 54.36 -8.48 -59.40
N SER A 36 53.66 -9.60 -59.15
CA SER A 36 52.55 -10.09 -59.97
C SER A 36 51.15 -9.70 -59.45
N HIS A 37 51.00 -9.53 -58.13
CA HIS A 37 49.75 -9.30 -57.43
C HIS A 37 49.96 -8.23 -56.33
N PRO A 38 50.08 -6.95 -56.68
CA PRO A 38 50.48 -5.89 -55.74
C PRO A 38 49.47 -5.67 -54.60
N ASP A 39 48.18 -5.90 -54.84
CA ASP A 39 47.11 -5.72 -53.87
C ASP A 39 46.91 -6.91 -52.90
N SER A 40 47.84 -7.88 -52.88
CA SER A 40 47.74 -9.07 -52.03
C SER A 40 47.98 -8.75 -50.55
N ALA A 41 46.91 -8.41 -49.83
CA ALA A 41 46.94 -8.13 -48.40
C ALA A 41 47.54 -9.28 -47.57
N GLU A 42 47.26 -10.54 -47.94
CA GLU A 42 47.78 -11.75 -47.28
C GLU A 42 49.31 -11.86 -47.42
N THR A 43 49.84 -11.53 -48.61
CA THR A 43 51.28 -11.45 -48.85
C THR A 43 51.93 -10.27 -48.11
N CYS A 44 51.28 -9.10 -48.08
CA CYS A 44 51.73 -7.95 -47.29
C CYS A 44 51.80 -8.25 -45.79
N LYS A 45 50.79 -8.97 -45.24
CA LYS A 45 50.82 -9.48 -43.85
C LYS A 45 51.99 -10.44 -43.63
N THR A 46 52.19 -11.39 -44.55
CA THR A 46 53.26 -12.41 -44.47
C THR A 46 54.65 -11.76 -44.51
N LEU A 47 54.84 -10.75 -45.37
CA LEU A 47 56.03 -9.92 -45.46
C LEU A 47 56.27 -9.13 -44.16
N GLY A 48 55.23 -8.50 -43.60
CA GLY A 48 55.28 -7.82 -42.30
C GLY A 48 55.73 -8.76 -41.17
N LYS A 49 55.19 -9.98 -41.10
CA LYS A 49 55.57 -11.01 -40.10
C LYS A 49 57.04 -11.41 -40.23
N ALA A 50 57.55 -11.58 -41.46
CA ALA A 50 58.95 -11.90 -41.71
C ALA A 50 59.91 -10.76 -41.30
N LEU A 51 59.56 -9.51 -41.62
CA LEU A 51 60.34 -8.33 -41.26
C LEU A 51 60.34 -8.07 -39.75
N GLN A 52 59.20 -8.27 -39.09
CA GLN A 52 59.08 -8.19 -37.63
C GLN A 52 59.95 -9.24 -36.93
N ALA A 53 60.05 -10.46 -37.48
CA ALA A 53 60.92 -11.51 -36.96
C ALA A 53 62.42 -11.20 -37.15
N GLN A 54 62.78 -10.45 -38.21
CA GLN A 54 64.14 -9.90 -38.40
C GLN A 54 64.44 -8.66 -37.54
N GLY A 55 63.50 -8.17 -36.72
CA GLY A 55 63.66 -6.94 -35.94
C GLY A 55 63.55 -5.64 -36.77
N LYS A 56 63.14 -5.72 -38.04
CA LYS A 56 62.88 -4.56 -38.92
C LYS A 56 61.48 -4.02 -38.64
N LEU A 57 61.30 -3.43 -37.44
CA LEU A 57 60.00 -3.08 -36.89
C LEU A 57 59.28 -2.00 -37.73
N GLU A 58 60.02 -1.01 -38.24
CA GLU A 58 59.43 0.05 -39.07
C GLU A 58 58.96 -0.44 -40.44
N ASP A 59 59.76 -1.28 -41.12
CA ASP A 59 59.35 -1.90 -42.39
C ASP A 59 58.12 -2.81 -42.17
N ALA A 60 58.09 -3.58 -41.08
CA ALA A 60 56.94 -4.41 -40.72
C ALA A 60 55.67 -3.57 -40.49
N ARG A 61 55.80 -2.41 -39.80
CA ARG A 61 54.69 -1.48 -39.56
C ARG A 61 54.12 -0.93 -40.87
N TYR A 62 54.99 -0.58 -41.81
CA TYR A 62 54.58 -0.17 -43.16
C TYR A 62 53.78 -1.27 -43.86
N TRP A 63 54.32 -2.49 -43.94
CA TRP A 63 53.64 -3.59 -44.65
C TRP A 63 52.33 -4.05 -44.00
N TYR A 64 52.18 -3.96 -42.67
CA TYR A 64 50.88 -4.17 -42.03
C TYR A 64 49.87 -3.06 -42.35
N LYS A 65 50.28 -1.80 -42.39
CA LYS A 65 49.39 -0.69 -42.79
C LYS A 65 48.99 -0.79 -44.27
N VAL A 66 49.89 -1.27 -45.14
CA VAL A 66 49.57 -1.61 -46.54
C VAL A 66 48.58 -2.78 -46.62
N ALA A 67 48.78 -3.87 -45.85
CA ALA A 67 47.83 -4.99 -45.80
C ALA A 67 46.41 -4.55 -45.38
N ILE A 68 46.31 -3.67 -44.37
CA ILE A 68 45.04 -3.09 -43.91
C ILE A 68 44.42 -2.15 -44.97
N ALA A 69 45.24 -1.39 -45.71
CA ALA A 69 44.75 -0.51 -46.77
C ALA A 69 44.13 -1.28 -47.96
N HIS A 70 44.74 -2.41 -48.36
CA HIS A 70 44.16 -3.29 -49.39
C HIS A 70 42.98 -4.12 -48.86
N LYS A 71 42.96 -4.46 -47.57
CA LYS A 71 41.88 -5.23 -46.94
C LYS A 71 41.48 -4.64 -45.57
N PRO A 72 40.51 -3.68 -45.55
CA PRO A 72 40.09 -3.00 -44.32
C PRO A 72 39.36 -3.88 -43.28
N ASP A 73 38.90 -5.07 -43.66
CA ASP A 73 38.25 -6.07 -42.79
C ASP A 73 39.23 -7.13 -42.25
N PHE A 74 40.54 -6.89 -42.33
CA PHE A 74 41.57 -7.88 -42.01
C PHE A 74 41.97 -7.93 -40.52
N ALA A 75 41.16 -8.58 -39.69
CA ALA A 75 41.37 -8.70 -38.24
C ALA A 75 42.80 -9.13 -37.84
N GLU A 76 43.39 -10.14 -38.49
CA GLU A 76 44.76 -10.60 -38.17
C GLU A 76 45.82 -9.53 -38.47
N ALA A 77 45.65 -8.72 -39.53
CA ALA A 77 46.60 -7.66 -39.84
C ALA A 77 46.56 -6.53 -38.80
N PHE A 78 45.36 -6.17 -38.31
CA PHE A 78 45.20 -5.28 -37.16
C PHE A 78 45.85 -5.84 -35.89
N ALA A 79 45.63 -7.12 -35.55
CA ALA A 79 46.25 -7.73 -34.37
C ALA A 79 47.78 -7.84 -34.46
N ASN A 80 48.32 -8.13 -35.64
CA ASN A 80 49.76 -8.13 -35.90
C ASN A 80 50.36 -6.72 -35.74
N LEU A 81 49.70 -5.68 -36.28
CA LEU A 81 50.07 -4.28 -36.07
C LEU A 81 49.99 -3.87 -34.59
N GLY A 82 48.92 -4.24 -33.88
CA GLY A 82 48.75 -3.96 -32.45
C GLY A 82 49.83 -4.62 -31.59
N THR A 83 50.24 -5.85 -31.95
CA THR A 83 51.37 -6.56 -31.30
C THR A 83 52.69 -5.81 -31.51
N LEU A 84 52.90 -5.26 -32.70
CA LEU A 84 54.08 -4.49 -33.05
C LEU A 84 54.12 -3.14 -32.30
N CYS A 85 53.01 -2.41 -32.27
CA CYS A 85 52.86 -1.17 -31.50
C CYS A 85 53.07 -1.41 -30.00
N ALA A 86 52.55 -2.50 -29.44
CA ALA A 86 52.79 -2.87 -28.04
C ALA A 86 54.28 -3.14 -27.74
N ARG A 87 55.01 -3.80 -28.66
CA ARG A 87 56.47 -3.97 -28.55
C ARG A 87 57.24 -2.65 -28.61
N LEU A 88 56.71 -1.66 -29.32
CA LEU A 88 57.25 -0.30 -29.40
C LEU A 88 56.78 0.61 -28.24
N GLN A 89 56.06 0.07 -27.25
CA GLN A 89 55.41 0.82 -26.15
C GLN A 89 54.43 1.92 -26.65
N GLN A 90 53.93 1.79 -27.88
CA GLN A 90 52.91 2.66 -28.47
C GLN A 90 51.53 2.18 -28.03
N TRP A 91 51.26 2.29 -26.72
CA TRP A 91 50.13 1.64 -26.05
C TRP A 91 48.76 1.98 -26.63
N GLN A 92 48.50 3.25 -26.95
CA GLN A 92 47.21 3.67 -27.51
C GLN A 92 47.00 3.08 -28.92
N GLU A 93 47.99 3.17 -29.82
CA GLU A 93 47.88 2.60 -31.17
C GLU A 93 47.71 1.07 -31.11
N ALA A 94 48.32 0.41 -30.11
CA ALA A 94 48.12 -1.01 -29.85
C ALA A 94 46.67 -1.32 -29.40
N ILE A 95 46.12 -0.56 -28.45
CA ILE A 95 44.73 -0.70 -27.99
C ILE A 95 43.76 -0.49 -29.16
N ASP A 96 43.92 0.58 -29.93
CA ASP A 96 43.05 0.91 -31.08
C ASP A 96 43.07 -0.21 -32.13
N CYS A 97 44.25 -0.76 -32.44
CA CYS A 97 44.41 -1.88 -33.36
C CYS A 97 43.71 -3.16 -32.85
N TYR A 98 43.86 -3.48 -31.56
CA TYR A 98 43.20 -4.65 -30.99
C TYR A 98 41.67 -4.49 -30.88
N GLN A 99 41.17 -3.29 -30.56
CA GLN A 99 39.74 -2.98 -30.61
C GLN A 99 39.17 -3.13 -32.04
N LYS A 100 39.92 -2.72 -33.08
CA LYS A 100 39.54 -2.97 -34.48
C LYS A 100 39.55 -4.45 -34.84
N ALA A 101 40.55 -5.22 -34.40
CA ALA A 101 40.58 -6.68 -34.62
C ALA A 101 39.36 -7.38 -33.97
N ILE A 102 39.03 -7.01 -32.73
CA ILE A 102 37.85 -7.51 -32.00
C ILE A 102 36.54 -7.14 -32.70
N ALA A 103 36.40 -5.89 -33.19
CA ALA A 103 35.20 -5.45 -33.90
C ALA A 103 34.97 -6.18 -35.24
N LEU A 104 36.03 -6.72 -35.85
CA LEU A 104 35.97 -7.48 -37.09
C LEU A 104 35.75 -8.98 -36.87
N GLN A 105 36.29 -9.53 -35.77
CA GLN A 105 36.16 -10.94 -35.42
C GLN A 105 36.08 -11.08 -33.88
N PRO A 106 34.87 -10.97 -33.30
CA PRO A 106 34.67 -11.04 -31.84
C PRO A 106 34.83 -12.47 -31.29
N ASP A 107 34.70 -13.50 -32.11
CA ASP A 107 34.77 -14.90 -31.66
C ASP A 107 36.21 -15.44 -31.57
N PHE A 108 37.22 -14.57 -31.40
CA PHE A 108 38.63 -14.96 -31.28
C PHE A 108 39.27 -14.47 -29.97
N ALA A 109 39.31 -15.37 -28.98
CA ALA A 109 39.84 -15.10 -27.64
C ALA A 109 41.27 -14.52 -27.63
N GLY A 110 42.11 -14.89 -28.61
CA GLY A 110 43.49 -14.41 -28.71
C GLY A 110 43.65 -12.90 -28.83
N PHE A 111 42.65 -12.16 -29.35
CA PHE A 111 42.69 -10.70 -29.36
C PHE A 111 42.44 -10.13 -27.97
N TYR A 112 41.43 -10.64 -27.26
CA TYR A 112 41.11 -10.23 -25.89
C TYR A 112 42.24 -10.55 -24.90
N ARG A 113 42.88 -11.73 -25.00
CA ARG A 113 44.05 -12.07 -24.15
C ARG A 113 45.20 -11.08 -24.34
N ASN A 114 45.50 -10.69 -25.57
CA ASN A 114 46.57 -9.71 -25.84
C ASN A 114 46.19 -8.29 -25.41
N LEU A 115 44.93 -7.89 -25.61
CA LEU A 115 44.44 -6.58 -25.17
C LEU A 115 44.40 -6.48 -23.64
N SER A 116 44.00 -7.56 -22.95
CA SER A 116 44.07 -7.67 -21.49
C SER A 116 45.48 -7.43 -20.98
N ARG A 117 46.48 -8.13 -21.55
CA ARG A 117 47.89 -7.94 -21.24
C ARG A 117 48.37 -6.51 -21.48
N ILE A 118 47.95 -5.86 -22.58
CA ILE A 118 48.29 -4.45 -22.84
C ILE A 118 47.70 -3.53 -21.76
N PHE A 119 46.44 -3.72 -21.38
CA PHE A 119 45.84 -2.94 -20.30
C PHE A 119 46.53 -3.16 -18.95
N THR A 120 47.00 -4.38 -18.65
CA THR A 120 47.82 -4.66 -17.47
C THR A 120 49.13 -3.86 -17.45
N GLU A 121 49.89 -3.84 -18.56
CA GLU A 121 51.15 -3.08 -18.69
C GLU A 121 50.94 -1.56 -18.53
N VAL A 122 49.77 -1.05 -18.94
CA VAL A 122 49.38 0.38 -18.81
C VAL A 122 48.79 0.69 -17.42
N GLY A 123 48.64 -0.30 -16.54
CA GLY A 123 48.04 -0.14 -15.20
C GLY A 123 46.51 0.00 -15.19
N GLN A 124 45.84 -0.28 -16.30
CA GLN A 124 44.37 -0.20 -16.42
C GLN A 124 43.72 -1.53 -16.03
N ALA A 125 43.71 -1.82 -14.73
CA ALA A 125 43.25 -3.10 -14.17
C ALA A 125 41.78 -3.46 -14.52
N GLU A 126 40.90 -2.47 -14.67
CA GLU A 126 39.48 -2.70 -14.96
C GLU A 126 39.23 -3.15 -16.43
N PRO A 127 39.71 -2.42 -17.47
CA PRO A 127 39.69 -2.92 -18.84
C PRO A 127 40.46 -4.24 -19.03
N ALA A 128 41.54 -4.47 -18.28
CA ALA A 128 42.29 -5.72 -18.32
C ALA A 128 41.43 -6.92 -17.89
N ALA A 129 40.73 -6.81 -16.74
CA ALA A 129 39.83 -7.85 -16.24
C ALA A 129 38.63 -8.09 -17.18
N ASP A 130 38.06 -7.03 -17.76
CA ASP A 130 36.96 -7.17 -18.73
C ASP A 130 37.41 -7.87 -20.02
N CYS A 131 38.63 -7.62 -20.50
CA CYS A 131 39.19 -8.34 -21.63
C CYS A 131 39.50 -9.81 -21.27
N TRP A 132 40.03 -10.09 -20.07
CA TRP A 132 40.27 -11.47 -19.63
C TRP A 132 38.96 -12.26 -19.54
N TYR A 133 37.91 -11.65 -18.96
CA TYR A 133 36.56 -12.22 -18.92
C TYR A 133 36.05 -12.59 -20.32
N GLN A 134 36.10 -11.68 -21.29
CA GLN A 134 35.66 -11.99 -22.65
C GLN A 134 36.49 -13.11 -23.30
N ALA A 135 37.80 -13.15 -23.07
CA ALA A 135 38.65 -14.24 -23.56
C ALA A 135 38.21 -15.61 -23.02
N LEU A 136 37.85 -15.71 -21.74
CA LEU A 136 37.41 -16.95 -21.09
C LEU A 136 35.95 -17.34 -21.38
N ILE A 137 35.14 -16.41 -21.90
CA ILE A 137 33.80 -16.70 -22.43
C ILE A 137 33.91 -17.27 -23.86
N VAL A 138 34.75 -16.67 -24.70
CA VAL A 138 34.94 -17.08 -26.11
C VAL A 138 35.67 -18.42 -26.21
N GLU A 139 36.74 -18.62 -25.44
CA GLU A 139 37.48 -19.88 -25.38
C GLU A 139 37.70 -20.28 -23.91
N PRO A 140 36.72 -21.01 -23.32
CA PRO A 140 36.82 -21.49 -21.95
C PRO A 140 38.00 -22.43 -21.72
N ILE A 141 38.60 -22.33 -20.54
CA ILE A 141 39.70 -23.20 -20.10
C ILE A 141 39.21 -24.14 -18.98
N GLU A 142 40.02 -25.15 -18.64
CA GLU A 142 39.72 -26.15 -17.60
C GLU A 142 40.57 -25.94 -16.34
N ILE A 143 40.84 -24.67 -15.99
CA ILE A 143 41.63 -24.26 -14.83
C ILE A 143 40.71 -23.49 -13.85
N PRO A 144 40.22 -24.12 -12.76
CA PRO A 144 39.29 -23.48 -11.82
C PRO A 144 39.82 -22.19 -11.18
N GLU A 145 41.13 -22.13 -10.93
CA GLU A 145 41.83 -21.05 -10.22
C GLU A 145 41.78 -19.73 -11.00
N GLU A 146 41.99 -19.78 -12.32
CA GLU A 146 41.88 -18.61 -13.22
C GLU A 146 40.49 -17.96 -13.18
N TYR A 147 39.43 -18.77 -13.07
CA TYR A 147 38.07 -18.26 -12.88
C TYR A 147 37.87 -17.70 -11.48
N LEU A 148 38.46 -18.29 -10.44
CA LEU A 148 38.35 -17.80 -9.06
C LEU A 148 39.02 -16.42 -8.91
N ASP A 149 40.26 -16.28 -9.40
CA ASP A 149 41.05 -15.06 -9.33
C ASP A 149 40.44 -13.92 -10.16
N LEU A 150 39.94 -14.23 -11.36
CA LEU A 150 39.18 -13.28 -12.16
C LEU A 150 37.87 -12.88 -11.47
N GLY A 151 37.13 -13.84 -10.90
CA GLY A 151 35.89 -13.57 -10.15
C GLY A 151 36.14 -12.63 -8.97
N ASN A 152 37.18 -12.91 -8.18
CA ASN A 152 37.64 -12.09 -7.07
C ASN A 152 38.00 -10.67 -7.53
N THR A 153 38.72 -10.55 -8.64
CA THR A 153 39.09 -9.25 -9.26
C THR A 153 37.86 -8.46 -9.72
N LEU A 154 36.91 -9.11 -10.38
CA LEU A 154 35.67 -8.49 -10.86
C LEU A 154 34.76 -8.05 -9.70
N LEU A 155 34.68 -8.85 -8.63
CA LEU A 155 33.91 -8.49 -7.43
C LEU A 155 34.51 -7.26 -6.73
N ALA A 156 35.84 -7.20 -6.60
CA ALA A 156 36.55 -6.03 -6.08
C ALA A 156 36.37 -4.77 -6.96
N GLN A 157 36.16 -4.93 -8.26
CA GLN A 157 35.80 -3.87 -9.22
C GLN A 157 34.30 -3.53 -9.23
N ASN A 158 33.51 -4.05 -8.27
CA ASN A 158 32.06 -3.87 -8.21
C ASN A 158 31.31 -4.34 -9.48
N LYS A 159 31.77 -5.45 -10.08
CA LYS A 159 31.13 -6.13 -11.24
C LYS A 159 30.57 -7.52 -10.85
N PRO A 160 29.67 -7.61 -9.85
CA PRO A 160 29.24 -8.89 -9.28
C PRO A 160 28.60 -9.83 -10.31
N GLN A 161 27.87 -9.34 -11.32
CA GLN A 161 27.24 -10.20 -12.34
C GLN A 161 28.26 -11.02 -13.14
N LYS A 162 29.42 -10.42 -13.49
CA LYS A 162 30.50 -11.15 -14.17
C LYS A 162 31.21 -12.09 -13.20
N ALA A 163 31.39 -11.68 -11.94
CA ALA A 163 31.98 -12.51 -10.91
C ALA A 163 31.16 -13.79 -10.63
N LEU A 164 29.82 -13.72 -10.62
CA LEU A 164 28.94 -14.91 -10.51
C LEU A 164 29.28 -15.96 -11.58
N VAL A 165 29.38 -15.56 -12.85
CA VAL A 165 29.68 -16.47 -13.97
C VAL A 165 31.04 -17.16 -13.76
N CYS A 166 32.04 -16.40 -13.31
CA CYS A 166 33.34 -16.94 -12.96
C CYS A 166 33.26 -17.96 -11.80
N TYR A 167 32.62 -17.64 -10.68
CA TYR A 167 32.52 -18.55 -9.54
C TYR A 167 31.69 -19.81 -9.85
N HIS A 168 30.61 -19.69 -10.62
CA HIS A 168 29.88 -20.85 -11.13
C HIS A 168 30.78 -21.77 -11.97
N ARG A 169 31.66 -21.19 -12.80
CA ARG A 169 32.61 -21.97 -13.61
C ARG A 169 33.68 -22.63 -12.75
N THR A 170 34.20 -21.95 -11.71
CA THR A 170 35.06 -22.57 -10.70
C THR A 170 34.38 -23.75 -10.01
N ILE A 171 33.13 -23.61 -9.57
CA ILE A 171 32.36 -24.68 -8.92
C ILE A 171 32.05 -25.84 -9.88
N TYR A 172 31.78 -25.55 -11.16
CA TYR A 172 31.57 -26.56 -12.19
C TYR A 172 32.83 -27.42 -12.43
N LEU A 173 34.01 -26.78 -12.47
CA LEU A 173 35.29 -27.47 -12.65
C LEU A 173 35.80 -28.13 -11.36
N ASN A 174 35.53 -27.53 -10.19
CA ASN A 174 35.90 -28.02 -8.87
C ASN A 174 34.76 -27.81 -7.85
N SER A 175 33.87 -28.80 -7.75
CA SER A 175 32.74 -28.79 -6.80
C SER A 175 33.12 -28.92 -5.32
N SER A 176 34.42 -29.02 -4.99
CA SER A 176 34.93 -29.02 -3.61
C SER A 176 35.55 -27.68 -3.19
N CYS A 177 35.59 -26.69 -4.08
CA CYS A 177 36.13 -25.36 -3.79
C CYS A 177 35.20 -24.57 -2.85
N CYS A 178 35.47 -24.65 -1.54
CA CYS A 178 34.69 -23.93 -0.53
C CYS A 178 34.74 -22.40 -0.72
N GLU A 179 35.90 -21.85 -1.13
CA GLU A 179 36.05 -20.41 -1.40
C GLU A 179 35.14 -19.95 -2.54
N ALA A 180 35.02 -20.71 -3.64
CA ALA A 180 34.13 -20.35 -4.73
C ALA A 180 32.66 -20.29 -4.28
N TYR A 181 32.21 -21.20 -3.40
CA TYR A 181 30.87 -21.13 -2.82
C TYR A 181 30.65 -19.88 -1.94
N THR A 182 31.63 -19.51 -1.10
CA THR A 182 31.49 -18.32 -0.24
C THR A 182 31.52 -17.04 -1.07
N LYS A 183 32.38 -16.97 -2.09
CA LYS A 183 32.48 -15.81 -2.99
C LYS A 183 31.27 -15.66 -3.92
N LEU A 184 30.72 -16.77 -4.41
CA LEU A 184 29.43 -16.78 -5.13
C LEU A 184 28.31 -16.24 -4.23
N ALA A 185 28.27 -16.66 -2.96
CA ALA A 185 27.26 -16.18 -2.00
C ALA A 185 27.44 -14.69 -1.64
N GLU A 186 28.68 -14.20 -1.50
CA GLU A 186 28.99 -12.78 -1.29
C GLU A 186 28.51 -11.93 -2.49
N ALA A 187 28.81 -12.36 -3.72
CA ALA A 187 28.39 -11.67 -4.94
C ALA A 187 26.86 -11.69 -5.15
N ALA A 188 26.21 -12.83 -4.88
CA ALA A 188 24.75 -12.95 -4.93
C ALA A 188 24.07 -12.07 -3.87
N SER A 189 24.66 -11.96 -2.67
CA SER A 189 24.17 -11.07 -1.59
C SER A 189 24.26 -9.59 -1.99
N ALA A 190 25.35 -9.17 -2.64
CA ALA A 190 25.49 -7.81 -3.16
C ALA A 190 24.41 -7.48 -4.23
N LEU A 191 23.94 -8.49 -4.96
CA LEU A 191 22.85 -8.40 -5.95
C LEU A 191 21.45 -8.63 -5.35
N LYS A 192 21.32 -8.80 -4.03
CA LYS A 192 20.07 -9.15 -3.33
C LYS A 192 19.42 -10.46 -3.81
N GLN A 193 20.22 -11.36 -4.38
CA GLN A 193 19.80 -12.71 -4.80
C GLN A 193 19.86 -13.67 -3.61
N TRP A 194 18.99 -13.42 -2.62
CA TRP A 194 19.07 -14.03 -1.29
C TRP A 194 19.01 -15.56 -1.29
N ASP A 195 18.13 -16.15 -2.10
CA ASP A 195 18.00 -17.62 -2.20
C ASP A 195 19.29 -18.31 -2.66
N GLU A 196 19.96 -17.72 -3.66
CA GLU A 196 21.22 -18.24 -4.16
C GLU A 196 22.35 -18.09 -3.13
N ALA A 197 22.41 -16.95 -2.45
CA ALA A 197 23.37 -16.73 -1.37
C ALA A 197 23.17 -17.74 -0.21
N ILE A 198 21.92 -17.99 0.21
CA ILE A 198 21.58 -18.98 1.25
C ILE A 198 22.03 -20.39 0.86
N VAL A 199 21.72 -20.82 -0.38
CA VAL A 199 22.11 -22.15 -0.88
C VAL A 199 23.63 -22.31 -0.88
N ASN A 200 24.37 -21.30 -1.35
CA ASN A 200 25.82 -21.37 -1.48
C ASN A 200 26.55 -21.26 -0.13
N TYR A 201 26.09 -20.43 0.82
CA TYR A 201 26.61 -20.45 2.19
C TYR A 201 26.36 -21.81 2.88
N ARG A 202 25.18 -22.42 2.69
CA ARG A 202 24.91 -23.79 3.19
C ARG A 202 25.82 -24.85 2.57
N LYS A 203 26.24 -24.67 1.31
CA LYS A 203 27.24 -25.54 0.67
C LYS A 203 28.64 -25.35 1.27
N ALA A 204 29.06 -24.10 1.50
CA ALA A 204 30.32 -23.78 2.16
C ALA A 204 30.38 -24.38 3.58
N ILE A 205 29.35 -24.16 4.40
CA ILE A 205 29.23 -24.75 5.76
C ILE A 205 29.29 -26.29 5.71
N LYS A 206 28.69 -26.93 4.70
CA LYS A 206 28.77 -28.39 4.55
C LYS A 206 30.20 -28.88 4.22
N LEU A 207 31.01 -28.08 3.54
CA LEU A 207 32.41 -28.40 3.21
C LEU A 207 33.36 -28.12 4.39
N GLN A 208 33.13 -27.01 5.11
CA GLN A 208 33.94 -26.54 6.24
C GLN A 208 33.00 -26.00 7.34
N PRO A 209 32.51 -26.86 8.25
CA PRO A 209 31.47 -26.51 9.23
C PRO A 209 31.97 -25.69 10.42
N ASP A 210 33.28 -25.70 10.66
CA ASP A 210 33.99 -25.09 11.78
C ASP A 210 34.29 -23.59 11.61
N ILE A 211 33.94 -23.00 10.46
CA ILE A 211 34.19 -21.60 10.15
C ILE A 211 32.99 -20.72 10.57
N SER A 212 33.11 -20.11 11.76
CA SER A 212 32.13 -19.16 12.33
C SER A 212 31.65 -18.08 11.34
N ASP A 213 32.55 -17.51 10.53
CA ASP A 213 32.22 -16.46 9.54
C ASP A 213 31.15 -16.89 8.52
N PHE A 214 31.08 -18.18 8.17
CA PHE A 214 30.09 -18.67 7.21
C PHE A 214 28.68 -18.71 7.82
N HIS A 215 28.58 -19.10 9.09
CA HIS A 215 27.32 -19.08 9.84
C HIS A 215 26.87 -17.65 10.11
N TYR A 216 27.80 -16.74 10.46
CA TYR A 216 27.53 -15.31 10.59
C TYR A 216 26.99 -14.70 9.28
N LYS A 217 27.67 -14.94 8.15
CA LYS A 217 27.23 -14.43 6.83
C LYS A 217 25.90 -15.05 6.37
N LEU A 218 25.68 -16.33 6.64
CA LEU A 218 24.37 -16.97 6.42
C LEU A 218 23.27 -16.28 7.25
N GLY A 219 23.53 -15.99 8.52
CA GLY A 219 22.63 -15.22 9.40
C GLY A 219 22.28 -13.85 8.82
N ASN A 220 23.27 -13.10 8.35
CA ASN A 220 23.06 -11.78 7.71
C ASN A 220 22.12 -11.86 6.50
N VAL A 221 22.28 -12.87 5.63
CA VAL A 221 21.43 -13.04 4.44
C VAL A 221 20.02 -13.50 4.81
N LEU A 222 19.89 -14.44 5.76
CA LEU A 222 18.59 -14.88 6.26
C LEU A 222 17.81 -13.73 6.91
N GLN A 223 18.50 -12.88 7.67
CA GLN A 223 17.95 -11.66 8.26
C GLN A 223 17.50 -10.67 7.16
N ALA A 224 18.33 -10.42 6.15
CA ALA A 224 17.98 -9.55 5.01
C ALA A 224 16.78 -10.06 4.18
N LYS A 225 16.52 -11.36 4.21
CA LYS A 225 15.34 -12.00 3.59
C LYS A 225 14.11 -12.04 4.52
N GLY A 226 14.24 -11.71 5.81
CA GLY A 226 13.18 -11.81 6.82
C GLY A 226 12.93 -13.23 7.35
N LEU A 227 13.87 -14.16 7.17
CA LEU A 227 13.79 -15.53 7.71
C LEU A 227 14.35 -15.59 9.14
N TRP A 228 13.69 -14.84 10.04
CA TRP A 228 14.17 -14.54 11.39
C TRP A 228 14.60 -15.77 12.21
N ARG A 229 13.80 -16.85 12.22
CA ARG A 229 14.13 -18.07 12.98
C ARG A 229 15.33 -18.83 12.44
N GLU A 230 15.55 -18.81 11.12
CA GLU A 230 16.73 -19.43 10.53
C GLU A 230 17.98 -18.56 10.76
N ALA A 231 17.84 -17.24 10.75
CA ALA A 231 18.90 -16.30 11.11
C ALA A 231 19.32 -16.45 12.58
N GLU A 232 18.36 -16.61 13.49
CA GLU A 232 18.59 -16.87 14.92
C GLU A 232 19.50 -18.10 15.11
N ALA A 233 19.17 -19.22 14.48
CA ALA A 233 19.95 -20.44 14.53
C ALA A 233 21.37 -20.26 13.97
N ALA A 234 21.51 -19.61 12.80
CA ALA A 234 22.80 -19.37 12.18
C ALA A 234 23.73 -18.47 13.02
N TYR A 235 23.18 -17.44 13.70
CA TYR A 235 23.99 -16.63 14.61
C TYR A 235 24.38 -17.39 15.90
N ARG A 236 23.54 -18.28 16.42
CA ARG A 236 23.89 -19.12 17.58
C ARG A 236 25.05 -20.08 17.23
N GLU A 237 24.99 -20.78 16.10
CA GLU A 237 26.10 -21.62 15.59
C GLU A 237 27.41 -20.81 15.41
N SER A 238 27.31 -19.58 14.86
CA SER A 238 28.46 -18.67 14.76
C SER A 238 29.09 -18.34 16.11
N ILE A 239 28.27 -18.15 17.15
CA ILE A 239 28.70 -17.85 18.53
C ILE A 239 29.30 -19.07 19.22
N GLU A 240 28.75 -20.27 19.00
CA GLU A 240 29.32 -21.52 19.53
C GLU A 240 30.74 -21.77 18.98
N LEU A 241 30.95 -21.49 17.69
CA LEU A 241 32.27 -21.60 17.04
C LEU A 241 33.22 -20.44 17.40
N ASN A 242 32.70 -19.23 17.66
CA ASN A 242 33.49 -18.08 18.11
C ASN A 242 32.77 -17.27 19.21
N PRO A 243 32.97 -17.64 20.49
CA PRO A 243 32.33 -16.97 21.63
C PRO A 243 32.72 -15.50 21.85
N ASN A 244 33.71 -14.98 21.10
CA ASN A 244 34.14 -13.58 21.14
C ASN A 244 33.65 -12.76 19.92
N SER A 245 32.73 -13.30 19.11
CA SER A 245 32.22 -12.65 17.89
C SER A 245 31.20 -11.55 18.20
N PHE A 246 31.69 -10.32 18.45
CA PHE A 246 30.86 -9.13 18.73
C PHE A 246 29.64 -9.01 17.78
N TRP A 247 29.89 -9.07 16.47
CA TRP A 247 28.85 -8.89 15.44
C TRP A 247 27.81 -10.02 15.45
N SER A 248 28.17 -11.24 15.84
CA SER A 248 27.20 -12.33 15.94
C SER A 248 26.26 -12.14 17.11
N TYR A 249 26.76 -11.70 18.28
CA TYR A 249 25.87 -11.32 19.40
C TYR A 249 25.01 -10.11 19.05
N TYR A 250 25.58 -9.04 18.49
CA TYR A 250 24.80 -7.85 18.14
C TYR A 250 23.67 -8.16 17.13
N ASN A 251 23.96 -8.92 16.08
CA ASN A 251 22.95 -9.30 15.09
C ASN A 251 21.94 -10.32 15.63
N LEU A 252 22.36 -11.28 16.48
CA LEU A 252 21.42 -12.17 17.19
C LEU A 252 20.45 -11.36 18.07
N GLY A 253 20.96 -10.37 18.80
CA GLY A 253 20.12 -9.47 19.61
C GLY A 253 19.08 -8.73 18.77
N SER A 254 19.46 -8.31 17.55
CA SER A 254 18.54 -7.66 16.59
C SER A 254 17.46 -8.61 16.08
N VAL A 255 17.83 -9.85 15.74
CA VAL A 255 16.85 -10.89 15.35
C VAL A 255 15.92 -11.26 16.53
N LEU A 256 16.43 -11.31 17.76
CA LEU A 256 15.61 -11.55 18.95
C LEU A 256 14.66 -10.40 19.28
N LEU A 257 15.03 -9.15 18.95
CA LEU A 257 14.14 -7.98 19.05
C LEU A 257 12.92 -8.12 18.09
N GLU A 258 13.17 -8.46 16.83
CA GLU A 258 12.13 -8.68 15.80
C GLU A 258 11.26 -9.92 16.09
N LEU A 259 11.83 -10.94 16.73
CA LEU A 259 11.10 -12.13 17.21
C LEU A 259 10.37 -11.91 18.55
N GLU A 260 10.29 -10.66 19.03
CA GLU A 260 9.68 -10.25 20.30
C GLU A 260 10.26 -10.89 21.58
N GLN A 261 11.44 -11.50 21.48
CA GLN A 261 12.17 -12.15 22.58
C GLN A 261 13.04 -11.14 23.35
N TRP A 262 12.44 -10.00 23.72
CA TRP A 262 13.13 -8.80 24.24
C TRP A 262 14.03 -9.10 25.46
N GLN A 263 13.60 -10.01 26.35
CA GLN A 263 14.36 -10.33 27.55
C GLN A 263 15.64 -11.15 27.25
N GLU A 264 15.66 -11.97 26.20
CA GLU A 264 16.87 -12.65 25.75
C GLU A 264 17.75 -11.70 24.91
N ALA A 265 17.14 -10.85 24.07
CA ALA A 265 17.85 -9.81 23.32
C ALA A 265 18.72 -8.95 24.25
N ILE A 266 18.20 -8.51 25.41
CA ILE A 266 18.98 -7.76 26.42
C ILE A 266 20.20 -8.54 26.92
N ILE A 267 20.08 -9.85 27.15
CA ILE A 267 21.20 -10.69 27.64
C ILE A 267 22.28 -10.78 26.56
N VAL A 268 21.86 -11.09 25.32
CA VAL A 268 22.73 -11.19 24.16
C VAL A 268 23.44 -9.86 23.86
N TYR A 269 22.73 -8.74 23.90
CA TYR A 269 23.34 -7.42 23.74
C TYR A 269 24.28 -7.03 24.88
N ARG A 270 23.99 -7.39 26.13
CA ARG A 270 24.93 -7.19 27.25
C ARG A 270 26.23 -7.97 27.05
N THR A 271 26.17 -9.16 26.45
CA THR A 271 27.37 -9.90 26.03
C THR A 271 28.11 -9.19 24.89
N ALA A 272 27.40 -8.63 23.89
CA ALA A 272 28.02 -7.80 22.85
C ALA A 272 28.74 -6.57 23.45
N VAL A 273 28.11 -5.86 24.40
CA VAL A 273 28.71 -4.74 25.14
C VAL A 273 29.96 -5.17 25.91
N ALA A 274 29.96 -6.36 26.54
CA ALA A 274 31.12 -6.86 27.26
C ALA A 274 32.33 -7.13 26.33
N ILE A 275 32.09 -7.44 25.05
CA ILE A 275 33.14 -7.65 24.04
C ILE A 275 33.59 -6.30 23.43
N ASN A 276 32.66 -5.39 23.13
CA ASN A 276 32.95 -4.07 22.58
C ASN A 276 32.14 -2.96 23.31
N PRO A 277 32.67 -2.40 24.41
CA PRO A 277 31.93 -1.48 25.26
C PRO A 277 31.78 -0.07 24.69
N ASN A 278 32.39 0.24 23.55
CA ASN A 278 32.39 1.57 22.93
C ASN A 278 31.41 1.70 21.75
N PHE A 279 30.63 0.66 21.43
CA PHE A 279 29.65 0.69 20.34
C PHE A 279 28.30 1.22 20.83
N SER A 280 28.02 2.51 20.57
CA SER A 280 26.81 3.22 21.01
C SER A 280 25.50 2.48 20.68
N TRP A 281 25.42 1.89 19.48
CA TRP A 281 24.26 1.12 19.02
C TRP A 281 23.91 -0.09 19.89
N SER A 282 24.89 -0.75 20.55
CA SER A 282 24.55 -1.85 21.47
C SER A 282 23.75 -1.34 22.69
N TYR A 283 24.10 -0.17 23.22
CA TYR A 283 23.35 0.44 24.32
C TYR A 283 22.00 0.99 23.84
N TYR A 284 21.94 1.55 22.62
CA TYR A 284 20.66 1.94 22.00
C TYR A 284 19.71 0.74 21.91
N SER A 285 20.15 -0.41 21.39
CA SER A 285 19.33 -1.61 21.26
C SER A 285 18.94 -2.24 22.62
N ILE A 286 19.80 -2.15 23.64
CA ILE A 286 19.42 -2.49 25.03
C ILE A 286 18.31 -1.54 25.52
N GLY A 287 18.46 -0.24 25.26
CA GLY A 287 17.45 0.78 25.60
C GLY A 287 16.10 0.49 24.96
N GLU A 288 16.09 0.07 23.70
CA GLU A 288 14.91 -0.31 22.95
C GLU A 288 14.24 -1.57 23.51
N ALA A 289 15.00 -2.66 23.70
CA ALA A 289 14.47 -3.89 24.29
C ALA A 289 13.97 -3.71 25.73
N CYS A 290 14.63 -2.87 26.54
CA CYS A 290 14.13 -2.47 27.87
C CYS A 290 12.84 -1.65 27.77
N GLY A 291 12.72 -0.77 26.78
CA GLY A 291 11.51 0.03 26.54
C GLY A 291 10.30 -0.82 26.12
N LYS A 292 10.51 -1.85 25.28
CA LYS A 292 9.47 -2.84 24.93
C LYS A 292 8.96 -3.66 26.14
N LEU A 293 9.80 -3.82 27.16
CA LEU A 293 9.45 -4.45 28.44
C LEU A 293 8.96 -3.45 29.51
N GLU A 294 8.73 -2.19 29.14
CA GLU A 294 8.35 -1.08 30.04
C GLU A 294 9.34 -0.85 31.20
N LYS A 295 10.59 -1.30 31.06
CA LYS A 295 11.68 -1.11 32.03
C LYS A 295 12.33 0.26 31.84
N TRP A 296 11.52 1.31 31.99
CA TRP A 296 11.89 2.68 31.63
C TRP A 296 13.17 3.19 32.30
N SER A 297 13.49 2.75 33.52
CA SER A 297 14.72 3.10 34.23
C SER A 297 15.98 2.46 33.62
N GLU A 298 15.92 1.17 33.27
CA GLU A 298 17.00 0.49 32.54
C GLU A 298 17.13 1.03 31.10
N SER A 299 16.00 1.37 30.48
CA SER A 299 15.93 1.96 29.14
C SER A 299 16.62 3.34 29.09
N ALA A 300 16.26 4.25 30.00
CA ALA A 300 16.87 5.58 30.09
C ALA A 300 18.38 5.51 30.40
N ALA A 301 18.81 4.61 31.29
CA ALA A 301 20.24 4.43 31.57
C ALA A 301 21.03 3.93 30.35
N ALA A 302 20.47 2.99 29.58
CA ALA A 302 21.09 2.49 28.37
C ALA A 302 21.15 3.57 27.27
N TYR A 303 20.07 4.32 27.04
CA TYR A 303 20.09 5.43 26.08
C TYR A 303 21.04 6.56 26.50
N GLN A 304 21.17 6.87 27.80
CA GLN A 304 22.15 7.84 28.29
C GLN A 304 23.58 7.40 27.93
N HIS A 305 23.94 6.14 28.17
CA HIS A 305 25.25 5.61 27.76
C HIS A 305 25.44 5.65 26.23
N ALA A 306 24.39 5.43 25.43
CA ALA A 306 24.46 5.59 23.98
C ALA A 306 24.72 7.06 23.56
N VAL A 307 24.12 8.03 24.25
CA VAL A 307 24.33 9.48 24.07
C VAL A 307 25.71 9.95 24.55
N ASP A 308 26.28 9.29 25.57
CA ASP A 308 27.63 9.61 26.07
C ASP A 308 28.72 9.10 25.11
N LEU A 309 28.48 7.95 24.46
CA LEU A 309 29.39 7.36 23.46
C LEU A 309 29.28 8.03 22.08
N ASP A 310 28.07 8.35 21.62
CA ASP A 310 27.84 9.15 20.41
C ASP A 310 26.99 10.39 20.72
N PRO A 311 27.65 11.50 21.08
CA PRO A 311 26.97 12.76 21.40
C PRO A 311 26.15 13.38 20.27
N ASN A 312 26.37 12.96 19.01
CA ASN A 312 25.82 13.59 17.82
C ASN A 312 24.65 12.80 17.21
N PHE A 313 24.38 11.57 17.67
CA PHE A 313 23.24 10.80 17.19
C PHE A 313 21.92 11.28 17.80
N SER A 314 21.12 11.99 16.98
CA SER A 314 19.81 12.53 17.39
C SER A 314 18.83 11.45 17.86
N GLY A 315 18.91 10.23 17.31
CA GLY A 315 18.05 9.10 17.65
C GLY A 315 18.18 8.68 19.12
N SER A 316 19.41 8.53 19.63
CA SER A 316 19.65 8.24 21.06
C SER A 316 19.13 9.35 21.96
N CYS A 317 19.30 10.63 21.58
CA CYS A 317 18.78 11.76 22.37
C CYS A 317 17.24 11.77 22.42
N HIS A 318 16.59 11.46 21.29
CA HIS A 318 15.13 11.34 21.22
C HIS A 318 14.62 10.18 22.09
N LYS A 319 15.23 9.00 21.97
CA LYS A 319 14.82 7.81 22.75
C LYS A 319 15.13 7.89 24.24
N LEU A 320 16.19 8.60 24.63
CA LEU A 320 16.41 9.01 26.01
C LEU A 320 15.25 9.89 26.51
N GLY A 321 14.81 10.86 25.70
CA GLY A 321 13.63 11.69 25.98
C GLY A 321 12.36 10.85 26.17
N ASP A 322 12.10 9.88 25.29
CA ASP A 322 10.94 8.97 25.39
C ASP A 322 10.94 8.23 26.75
N ALA A 323 12.07 7.62 27.11
CA ALA A 323 12.19 6.87 28.36
C ALA A 323 12.09 7.77 29.62
N LEU A 324 12.66 8.97 29.58
CA LEU A 324 12.56 9.95 30.68
C LEU A 324 11.14 10.52 30.83
N PHE A 325 10.39 10.65 29.73
CA PHE A 325 8.99 11.08 29.76
C PHE A 325 8.10 10.05 30.47
N GLN A 326 8.30 8.75 30.21
CA GLN A 326 7.58 7.66 30.89
C GLN A 326 7.96 7.53 32.37
N LEU A 327 9.16 7.99 32.77
CA LEU A 327 9.59 8.12 34.17
C LEU A 327 9.08 9.39 34.86
N GLU A 328 8.21 10.17 34.22
CA GLU A 328 7.72 11.48 34.68
C GLU A 328 8.82 12.54 34.94
N LYS A 329 10.05 12.30 34.45
CA LYS A 329 11.20 13.22 34.55
C LYS A 329 11.13 14.30 33.47
N TRP A 330 10.02 15.04 33.41
CA TRP A 330 9.69 15.93 32.29
C TRP A 330 10.76 17.01 32.03
N SER A 331 11.46 17.51 33.05
CA SER A 331 12.55 18.47 32.88
C SER A 331 13.77 17.87 32.15
N GLU A 332 14.20 16.66 32.56
CA GLU A 332 15.30 15.93 31.91
C GLU A 332 14.90 15.50 30.48
N ALA A 333 13.66 15.03 30.30
CA ALA A 333 13.11 14.67 28.99
C ALA A 333 13.10 15.87 28.02
N ALA A 334 12.69 17.06 28.48
CA ALA A 334 12.68 18.27 27.67
C ALA A 334 14.10 18.64 27.19
N THR A 335 15.12 18.51 28.05
CA THR A 335 16.53 18.71 27.66
C THR A 335 16.99 17.68 26.62
N ALA A 336 16.62 16.41 26.78
CA ALA A 336 16.95 15.35 25.84
C ALA A 336 16.33 15.59 24.44
N TYR A 337 15.04 15.96 24.37
CA TYR A 337 14.39 16.32 23.11
C TYR A 337 14.95 17.60 22.49
N GLN A 338 15.26 18.64 23.28
CA GLN A 338 15.91 19.85 22.78
C GLN A 338 17.27 19.55 22.14
N ARG A 339 18.06 18.65 22.74
CA ARG A 339 19.31 18.16 22.15
C ARG A 339 19.08 17.36 20.87
N ALA A 340 18.05 16.51 20.83
CA ALA A 340 17.69 15.78 19.61
C ALA A 340 17.31 16.73 18.45
N ILE A 341 16.55 17.80 18.74
CA ILE A 341 16.16 18.85 17.77
C ILE A 341 17.39 19.66 17.31
N ALA A 342 18.32 19.96 18.20
CA ALA A 342 19.55 20.69 17.84
C ALA A 342 20.47 19.88 16.91
N LEU A 343 20.39 18.54 16.95
CA LEU A 343 21.12 17.62 16.08
C LEU A 343 20.36 17.31 14.78
N ASN A 344 19.03 17.25 14.82
CA ASN A 344 18.17 17.06 13.65
C ASN A 344 16.88 17.86 13.80
N SER A 345 16.83 19.03 13.15
CA SER A 345 15.68 19.95 13.21
C SER A 345 14.44 19.43 12.49
N GLU A 346 14.58 18.51 11.53
CA GLU A 346 13.49 18.09 10.66
C GLU A 346 12.68 16.90 11.22
N PHE A 347 13.13 16.30 12.33
CA PHE A 347 12.44 15.16 12.92
C PHE A 347 11.25 15.60 13.78
N PHE A 348 10.07 15.69 13.16
CA PHE A 348 8.84 16.22 13.78
C PHE A 348 8.47 15.56 15.12
N TRP A 349 8.74 14.26 15.29
CA TRP A 349 8.49 13.51 16.53
C TRP A 349 9.24 14.11 17.74
N SER A 350 10.45 14.63 17.57
CA SER A 350 11.16 15.30 18.68
C SER A 350 10.51 16.62 19.07
N HIS A 351 10.00 17.40 18.10
CA HIS A 351 9.26 18.64 18.39
C HIS A 351 7.92 18.34 19.07
N TYR A 352 7.20 17.33 18.59
CA TYR A 352 5.93 16.90 19.17
C TYR A 352 6.11 16.36 20.60
N ASN A 353 7.09 15.48 20.84
CA ASN A 353 7.34 14.96 22.19
C ASN A 353 7.90 16.05 23.13
N LEU A 354 8.69 17.01 22.63
CA LEU A 354 9.06 18.20 23.40
C LEU A 354 7.82 19.03 23.77
N ALA A 355 6.88 19.22 22.84
CA ALA A 355 5.66 19.98 23.07
C ALA A 355 4.75 19.32 24.13
N LEU A 356 4.57 18.01 24.05
CA LEU A 356 3.91 17.20 25.10
C LEU A 356 4.58 17.38 26.46
N THR A 357 5.92 17.30 26.49
CA THR A 357 6.70 17.46 27.72
C THR A 357 6.56 18.87 28.30
N LYS A 358 6.53 19.90 27.44
CA LYS A 358 6.31 21.31 27.84
C LYS A 358 4.89 21.55 28.35
N ALA A 359 3.87 20.90 27.77
CA ALA A 359 2.51 20.93 28.29
C ALA A 359 2.41 20.29 29.69
N LYS A 360 3.08 19.14 29.94
CA LYS A 360 3.17 18.53 31.29
C LYS A 360 3.87 19.45 32.31
N LEU A 361 4.87 20.22 31.87
CA LEU A 361 5.53 21.26 32.67
C LEU A 361 4.72 22.57 32.81
N GLN A 362 3.52 22.66 32.21
CA GLN A 362 2.67 23.85 32.15
C GLN A 362 3.35 25.09 31.50
N ASP A 363 4.39 24.87 30.69
CA ASP A 363 5.06 25.89 29.90
C ASP A 363 4.32 26.04 28.55
N TRP A 364 3.10 26.59 28.64
CA TRP A 364 2.12 26.59 27.55
C TRP A 364 2.64 27.28 26.28
N LEU A 365 3.38 28.38 26.42
CA LEU A 365 3.93 29.12 25.28
C LEU A 365 5.02 28.32 24.55
N ALA A 366 5.91 27.63 25.28
CA ALA A 366 6.89 26.74 24.66
C ALA A 366 6.24 25.49 24.03
N ALA A 367 5.16 24.98 24.64
CA ALA A 367 4.38 23.88 24.08
C ALA A 367 3.74 24.28 22.74
N ILE A 368 3.07 25.45 22.67
CA ILE A 368 2.48 25.98 21.43
C ILE A 368 3.53 26.07 20.31
N PHE A 369 4.68 26.68 20.59
CA PHE A 369 5.75 26.84 19.60
C PHE A 369 6.28 25.49 19.11
N ALA A 370 6.49 24.53 20.01
CA ALA A 370 6.98 23.20 19.64
C ALA A 370 5.94 22.37 18.85
N TYR A 371 4.65 22.46 19.19
CA TYR A 371 3.58 21.85 18.37
C TYR A 371 3.49 22.48 16.99
N GLN A 372 3.56 23.82 16.89
CA GLN A 372 3.57 24.52 15.60
C GLN A 372 4.74 24.06 14.72
N ARG A 373 5.95 23.89 15.29
CA ARG A 373 7.09 23.30 14.56
C ARG A 373 6.87 21.85 14.13
N ALA A 374 6.27 21.02 14.98
CA ALA A 374 5.91 19.65 14.61
C ALA A 374 4.91 19.61 13.44
N ILE A 375 3.93 20.52 13.44
CA ILE A 375 2.91 20.67 12.38
C ILE A 375 3.51 21.22 11.08
N GLU A 376 4.44 22.17 11.15
CA GLU A 376 5.15 22.70 9.97
C GLU A 376 5.89 21.58 9.22
N LEU A 377 6.50 20.65 9.97
CA LEU A 377 7.25 19.50 9.45
C LEU A 377 6.34 18.33 9.01
N ASN A 378 5.20 18.12 9.68
CA ASN A 378 4.21 17.11 9.32
C ASN A 378 2.77 17.63 9.50
N ARG A 379 2.17 18.07 8.39
CA ARG A 379 0.85 18.71 8.33
C ARG A 379 -0.35 17.76 8.38
N ASP A 380 -0.09 16.46 8.34
CA ASP A 380 -1.13 15.42 8.33
C ASP A 380 -1.21 14.66 9.66
N PHE A 381 -0.40 15.07 10.66
CA PHE A 381 -0.38 14.44 11.98
C PHE A 381 -1.43 15.04 12.93
N SER A 382 -2.65 14.49 12.87
CA SER A 382 -3.82 14.89 13.67
C SER A 382 -3.55 15.09 15.17
N TRP A 383 -2.73 14.24 15.79
CA TRP A 383 -2.37 14.31 17.21
C TRP A 383 -1.62 15.59 17.61
N ALA A 384 -0.80 16.18 16.73
CA ALA A 384 -0.15 17.46 17.02
C ALA A 384 -1.15 18.62 17.01
N TYR A 385 -2.13 18.60 16.11
CA TYR A 385 -3.22 19.58 16.09
C TYR A 385 -4.14 19.45 17.32
N HIS A 386 -4.48 18.22 17.72
CA HIS A 386 -5.27 17.96 18.93
C HIS A 386 -4.53 18.49 20.18
N ASN A 387 -3.28 18.06 20.39
CA ASN A 387 -2.54 18.40 21.60
C ASN A 387 -2.05 19.87 21.64
N LEU A 388 -2.03 20.57 20.51
CA LEU A 388 -1.85 22.02 20.45
C LEU A 388 -3.04 22.79 21.06
N GLY A 389 -4.25 22.23 20.99
CA GLY A 389 -5.46 22.93 21.42
C GLY A 389 -5.53 23.19 22.93
N GLU A 390 -5.04 22.29 23.79
CA GLU A 390 -5.05 22.51 25.25
C GLU A 390 -4.18 23.72 25.65
N PRO A 391 -2.89 23.83 25.27
CA PRO A 391 -2.09 25.03 25.50
C PRO A 391 -2.71 26.33 24.97
N LEU A 392 -3.42 26.27 23.83
CA LEU A 392 -4.14 27.43 23.28
C LEU A 392 -5.35 27.82 24.15
N LEU A 393 -6.12 26.85 24.65
CA LEU A 393 -7.19 27.11 25.63
C LEU A 393 -6.64 27.72 26.93
N LYS A 394 -5.55 27.17 27.48
CA LYS A 394 -4.90 27.67 28.70
C LYS A 394 -4.26 29.06 28.55
N THR A 395 -4.03 29.52 27.33
CA THR A 395 -3.52 30.87 27.00
C THR A 395 -4.60 31.79 26.43
N GLU A 396 -5.88 31.43 26.58
CA GLU A 396 -7.05 32.18 26.13
C GLU A 396 -7.13 32.44 24.60
N GLN A 397 -6.38 31.67 23.81
CA GLN A 397 -6.36 31.75 22.34
C GLN A 397 -7.48 30.88 21.74
N TRP A 398 -8.71 31.05 22.21
CA TRP A 398 -9.84 30.13 21.95
C TRP A 398 -10.09 29.89 20.46
N LYS A 399 -10.05 30.95 19.63
CA LYS A 399 -10.22 30.84 18.17
C LYS A 399 -9.16 29.97 17.51
N ALA A 400 -7.90 30.11 17.94
CA ALA A 400 -6.82 29.28 17.43
C ALA A 400 -6.95 27.82 17.92
N ALA A 401 -7.42 27.61 19.15
CA ALA A 401 -7.73 26.27 19.65
C ALA A 401 -8.83 25.59 18.83
N ALA A 402 -9.93 26.30 18.51
CA ALA A 402 -10.99 25.79 17.65
C ALA A 402 -10.47 25.42 16.25
N THR A 403 -9.67 26.29 15.60
CA THR A 403 -9.02 25.96 14.31
C THR A 403 -8.10 24.73 14.43
N ALA A 404 -7.35 24.59 15.52
CA ALA A 404 -6.48 23.44 15.73
C ALA A 404 -7.28 22.13 15.89
N TYR A 405 -8.32 22.11 16.72
CA TYR A 405 -9.17 20.93 16.86
C TYR A 405 -9.94 20.59 15.57
N GLN A 406 -10.46 21.59 14.86
CA GLN A 406 -11.10 21.38 13.55
C GLN A 406 -10.14 20.71 12.57
N ARG A 407 -8.87 21.13 12.52
CA ARG A 407 -7.86 20.50 11.67
C ARG A 407 -7.46 19.10 12.15
N ALA A 408 -7.46 18.85 13.46
CA ALA A 408 -7.27 17.49 14.01
C ALA A 408 -8.40 16.54 13.60
N ILE A 409 -9.64 17.04 13.55
CA ILE A 409 -10.85 16.33 13.12
C ILE A 409 -10.84 16.07 11.60
N GLU A 410 -10.48 17.05 10.77
CA GLU A 410 -10.31 16.88 9.32
C GLU A 410 -9.33 15.74 8.98
N LEU A 411 -8.28 15.59 9.78
CA LEU A 411 -7.26 14.55 9.62
C LEU A 411 -7.63 13.22 10.30
N ASN A 412 -8.52 13.23 11.29
CA ASN A 412 -9.05 12.03 11.95
C ASN A 412 -10.49 12.28 12.47
N PRO A 413 -11.53 11.95 11.66
CA PRO A 413 -12.92 12.16 12.04
C PRO A 413 -13.43 11.29 13.20
N ASN A 414 -12.67 10.31 13.70
CA ASN A 414 -13.06 9.47 14.84
C ASN A 414 -12.49 9.99 16.18
N PHE A 415 -11.97 11.22 16.23
CA PHE A 415 -11.25 11.72 17.39
C PHE A 415 -12.19 12.40 18.41
N SER A 416 -12.90 11.58 19.20
CA SER A 416 -13.90 11.99 20.22
C SER A 416 -13.46 13.20 21.07
N TRP A 417 -12.26 13.14 21.64
CA TRP A 417 -11.67 14.20 22.45
C TRP A 417 -11.36 15.50 21.70
N SER A 418 -11.10 15.44 20.38
CA SER A 418 -10.97 16.66 19.56
C SER A 418 -12.31 17.36 19.40
N TYR A 419 -13.40 16.61 19.18
CA TYR A 419 -14.75 17.17 19.13
C TYR A 419 -15.20 17.74 20.47
N TYR A 420 -14.91 17.04 21.57
CA TYR A 420 -15.17 17.52 22.93
C TYR A 420 -14.46 18.87 23.18
N ASN A 421 -13.16 18.94 22.91
CA ASN A 421 -12.38 20.15 23.17
C ASN A 421 -12.65 21.28 22.14
N LEU A 422 -13.09 20.94 20.93
CA LEU A 422 -13.63 21.91 19.96
C LEU A 422 -14.91 22.56 20.50
N GLY A 423 -15.82 21.77 21.05
CA GLY A 423 -17.01 22.28 21.73
C GLY A 423 -16.68 23.23 22.87
N ASP A 424 -15.66 22.89 23.69
CA ASP A 424 -15.14 23.78 24.74
C ASP A 424 -14.61 25.11 24.16
N ALA A 425 -13.77 25.05 23.12
CA ALA A 425 -13.23 26.24 22.47
C ALA A 425 -14.33 27.14 21.88
N LEU A 426 -15.34 26.56 21.23
CA LEU A 426 -16.46 27.28 20.62
C LEU A 426 -17.43 27.88 21.65
N THR A 427 -17.59 27.22 22.80
CA THR A 427 -18.36 27.73 23.95
C THR A 427 -17.75 29.04 24.47
N GLU A 428 -16.43 29.12 24.61
CA GLU A 428 -15.73 30.34 25.03
C GLU A 428 -15.83 31.46 23.97
N ILE A 429 -15.79 31.12 22.67
CA ILE A 429 -15.99 32.09 21.57
C ILE A 429 -17.47 32.53 21.43
N HIS A 430 -18.39 31.88 22.15
CA HIS A 430 -19.85 32.05 22.06
C HIS A 430 -20.46 31.62 20.70
N ASN A 431 -19.82 30.70 19.99
CA ASN A 431 -20.36 30.09 18.79
C ASN A 431 -21.18 28.84 19.13
N TRP A 432 -22.37 29.06 19.70
CA TRP A 432 -23.19 27.99 20.29
C TRP A 432 -23.66 26.93 19.29
N ASN A 433 -23.87 27.28 18.01
CA ASN A 433 -24.33 26.34 16.98
C ASN A 433 -23.27 25.28 16.66
N GLU A 434 -22.05 25.72 16.39
CA GLU A 434 -20.91 24.82 16.12
C GLU A 434 -20.51 24.07 17.41
N ALA A 435 -20.57 24.72 18.59
CA ALA A 435 -20.27 24.08 19.87
C ALA A 435 -21.20 22.88 20.14
N VAL A 436 -22.52 23.07 19.97
CA VAL A 436 -23.52 21.99 20.08
C VAL A 436 -23.22 20.87 19.09
N SER A 437 -22.91 21.21 17.83
CA SER A 437 -22.57 20.23 16.80
C SER A 437 -21.34 19.41 17.17
N ALA A 438 -20.28 20.06 17.66
CA ALA A 438 -19.05 19.40 18.10
C ALA A 438 -19.30 18.45 19.30
N TYR A 439 -20.00 18.91 20.35
CA TYR A 439 -20.33 18.04 21.49
C TYR A 439 -21.22 16.84 21.11
N LEU A 440 -22.14 16.99 20.16
CA LEU A 440 -22.97 15.90 19.65
C LEU A 440 -22.12 14.85 18.91
N CYS A 441 -21.18 15.27 18.06
CA CYS A 441 -20.23 14.37 17.41
C CYS A 441 -19.33 13.65 18.43
N ALA A 442 -18.86 14.35 19.47
CA ALA A 442 -18.09 13.74 20.55
C ALA A 442 -18.87 12.61 21.25
N LEU A 443 -20.13 12.88 21.60
CA LEU A 443 -21.05 11.91 22.21
C LEU A 443 -21.37 10.71 21.33
N GLN A 444 -21.45 10.90 20.01
CA GLN A 444 -21.73 9.81 19.08
C GLN A 444 -20.56 8.82 18.98
N ILE A 445 -19.32 9.33 19.07
CA ILE A 445 -18.11 8.51 19.03
C ILE A 445 -17.88 7.85 20.40
N GLU A 446 -18.04 8.59 21.50
CA GLU A 446 -17.74 8.13 22.86
C GLU A 446 -18.79 8.66 23.87
N PRO A 447 -19.89 7.92 24.12
CA PRO A 447 -20.99 8.36 24.98
C PRO A 447 -20.63 8.53 26.47
N GLU A 448 -19.52 7.92 26.91
CA GLU A 448 -19.04 7.89 28.30
C GLU A 448 -18.16 9.11 28.65
N LEU A 449 -17.96 10.08 27.74
CA LEU A 449 -17.09 11.23 27.94
C LEU A 449 -17.44 12.03 29.22
N PRO A 450 -16.49 12.33 30.11
CA PRO A 450 -16.78 13.01 31.37
C PRO A 450 -17.49 14.36 31.19
N ASN A 451 -18.60 14.58 31.90
CA ASN A 451 -19.37 15.84 31.91
C ASN A 451 -19.91 16.32 30.55
N ILE A 452 -19.86 15.52 29.47
CA ILE A 452 -20.24 15.96 28.13
C ILE A 452 -21.72 16.37 28.04
N TYR A 453 -22.62 15.67 28.73
CA TYR A 453 -24.02 16.04 28.80
C TYR A 453 -24.21 17.42 29.45
N ALA A 454 -23.53 17.73 30.57
CA ALA A 454 -23.62 19.05 31.17
C ALA A 454 -23.16 20.17 30.21
N LYS A 455 -22.03 19.96 29.51
CA LYS A 455 -21.48 20.90 28.53
C LYS A 455 -22.40 21.12 27.33
N LEU A 456 -22.91 20.05 26.73
CA LEU A 456 -23.89 20.11 25.64
C LEU A 456 -25.17 20.83 26.08
N GLY A 457 -25.69 20.51 27.27
CA GLY A 457 -26.89 21.13 27.82
C GLY A 457 -26.74 22.64 28.04
N ASP A 458 -25.58 23.08 28.50
CA ASP A 458 -25.27 24.50 28.70
C ASP A 458 -25.16 25.24 27.36
N ALA A 459 -24.56 24.61 26.34
CA ALA A 459 -24.47 25.17 24.99
C ALA A 459 -25.86 25.23 24.30
N LEU A 460 -26.70 24.18 24.45
CA LEU A 460 -28.06 24.14 23.92
C LEU A 460 -28.96 25.25 24.48
N ILE A 461 -28.89 25.52 25.79
CA ILE A 461 -29.66 26.61 26.40
C ILE A 461 -29.18 27.97 25.87
N LYS A 462 -27.86 28.21 25.80
CA LYS A 462 -27.31 29.48 25.31
C LYS A 462 -27.51 29.70 23.80
N ARG A 463 -27.74 28.63 23.03
CA ARG A 463 -28.08 28.67 21.60
C ARG A 463 -29.43 29.32 21.33
N VAL A 464 -30.40 29.16 22.24
CA VAL A 464 -31.77 29.69 22.08
C VAL A 464 -31.80 31.15 22.59
N PRO A 465 -32.19 32.14 21.77
CA PRO A 465 -32.32 33.51 22.25
C PRO A 465 -33.44 33.62 23.29
N SER A 466 -33.13 34.22 24.44
CA SER A 466 -34.08 34.42 25.52
C SER A 466 -35.24 35.34 25.09
N GLY A 467 -36.40 34.73 24.79
CA GLY A 467 -37.64 35.45 24.43
C GLY A 467 -38.40 34.97 23.19
N LEU A 468 -38.00 33.84 22.56
CA LEU A 468 -38.73 33.23 21.44
C LEU A 468 -39.51 31.98 21.89
N ASP A 469 -40.75 31.86 21.43
CA ASP A 469 -41.65 30.74 21.66
C ASP A 469 -41.18 29.50 20.86
N PRO A 470 -40.94 28.33 21.50
CA PRO A 470 -40.52 27.10 20.82
C PRO A 470 -41.45 26.66 19.68
N ALA A 471 -42.73 27.00 19.73
CA ALA A 471 -43.72 26.58 18.74
C ALA A 471 -43.71 27.39 17.43
N THR A 472 -42.98 28.51 17.35
CA THR A 472 -43.00 29.41 16.16
C THR A 472 -41.64 29.58 15.46
N SER A 473 -40.57 28.93 15.94
CA SER A 473 -39.27 29.00 15.27
C SER A 473 -39.08 27.89 14.23
N TYR A 474 -39.51 28.17 13.00
CA TYR A 474 -39.00 27.47 11.81
C TYR A 474 -37.50 27.81 11.65
N TYR A 475 -36.62 26.96 12.15
CA TYR A 475 -35.17 27.13 11.95
C TYR A 475 -34.80 26.78 10.50
N HIS A 476 -34.56 27.80 9.68
CA HIS A 476 -33.96 27.62 8.37
C HIS A 476 -32.43 27.76 8.44
N HIS A 477 -31.75 26.81 7.79
CA HIS A 477 -30.33 26.73 7.44
C HIS A 477 -29.29 26.32 8.50
N GLU A 478 -28.52 25.31 8.09
CA GLU A 478 -27.13 25.01 8.46
C GLU A 478 -26.84 24.58 9.91
N LEU A 479 -27.51 23.48 10.30
CA LEU A 479 -26.86 22.43 11.07
C LEU A 479 -26.79 21.19 10.17
N GLN A 480 -25.64 20.49 10.12
CA GLN A 480 -25.61 19.10 9.65
C GLN A 480 -26.08 18.24 10.84
N PRO A 481 -27.31 17.68 10.82
CA PRO A 481 -27.76 16.83 11.91
C PRO A 481 -27.02 15.51 11.82
N LEU A 482 -26.67 14.92 12.97
CA LEU A 482 -26.40 13.49 13.00
C LEU A 482 -27.74 12.83 12.71
N HIS A 483 -27.95 12.32 11.50
CA HIS A 483 -29.27 11.92 11.00
C HIS A 483 -29.88 10.65 11.67
N ALA A 484 -29.53 10.36 12.93
CA ALA A 484 -30.07 9.29 13.77
C ALA A 484 -31.00 9.89 14.85
N PRO A 485 -32.34 9.82 14.70
CA PRO A 485 -33.28 10.38 15.66
C PRO A 485 -33.23 9.64 17.01
N GLU A 486 -32.92 8.34 17.02
CA GLU A 486 -32.72 7.56 18.24
C GLU A 486 -31.65 8.18 19.15
N PHE A 487 -30.51 8.57 18.59
CA PHE A 487 -29.42 9.17 19.34
C PHE A 487 -29.85 10.49 20.01
N TYR A 488 -30.63 11.31 19.31
CA TYR A 488 -31.22 12.51 19.89
C TYR A 488 -32.23 12.18 20.99
N CYS A 489 -33.07 11.16 20.84
CA CYS A 489 -34.03 10.73 21.86
C CYS A 489 -33.37 10.13 23.11
N GLU A 490 -32.36 9.29 22.95
CA GLU A 490 -31.59 8.72 24.07
C GLU A 490 -30.84 9.81 24.83
N THR A 491 -30.21 10.73 24.10
CA THR A 491 -29.54 11.91 24.68
C THR A 491 -30.54 12.79 25.41
N ALA A 492 -31.70 13.09 24.79
CA ALA A 492 -32.77 13.87 25.40
C ALA A 492 -33.38 13.20 26.64
N GLN A 493 -33.49 11.87 26.65
CA GLN A 493 -33.94 11.11 27.81
C GLN A 493 -32.93 11.24 28.97
N LYS A 494 -31.63 11.10 28.72
CA LYS A 494 -30.59 11.35 29.74
C LYS A 494 -30.64 12.78 30.30
N PHE A 495 -30.97 13.78 29.48
CA PHE A 495 -31.21 15.16 29.95
C PHE A 495 -32.48 15.32 30.79
N ALA A 496 -33.58 14.63 30.43
CA ALA A 496 -34.81 14.62 31.21
C ALA A 496 -34.63 13.92 32.57
N GLU A 497 -33.82 12.87 32.63
CA GLU A 497 -33.40 12.19 33.87
C GLU A 497 -32.44 13.06 34.72
N SER A 498 -31.74 14.01 34.10
CA SER A 498 -30.77 14.92 34.75
C SER A 498 -31.34 16.31 35.11
N ASP A 499 -32.66 16.47 35.15
CA ASP A 499 -33.37 17.72 35.49
C ASP A 499 -33.02 18.92 34.57
N ARG A 500 -32.86 18.67 33.26
CA ARG A 500 -32.56 19.68 32.23
C ARG A 500 -33.63 19.69 31.12
N PRO A 501 -34.90 20.04 31.42
CA PRO A 501 -36.03 19.88 30.49
C PRO A 501 -35.88 20.71 29.21
N ASP A 502 -35.28 21.90 29.25
CA ASP A 502 -35.12 22.76 28.07
C ASP A 502 -34.17 22.12 27.04
N ALA A 503 -33.05 21.57 27.50
CA ALA A 503 -32.09 20.86 26.64
C ALA A 503 -32.69 19.57 26.07
N ALA A 504 -33.46 18.82 26.88
CA ALA A 504 -34.20 17.65 26.41
C ALA A 504 -35.24 18.02 25.34
N THR A 505 -35.99 19.11 25.55
CA THR A 505 -37.00 19.63 24.61
C THR A 505 -36.35 19.93 23.25
N VAL A 506 -35.24 20.66 23.23
CA VAL A 506 -34.51 21.00 22.00
C VAL A 506 -34.02 19.74 21.25
N LEU A 507 -33.55 18.72 21.97
CA LEU A 507 -33.08 17.47 21.35
C LEU A 507 -34.24 16.60 20.83
N TYR A 508 -35.38 16.55 21.54
CA TYR A 508 -36.58 15.89 21.01
C TYR A 508 -37.16 16.61 19.79
N LEU A 509 -37.07 17.94 19.72
CA LEU A 509 -37.42 18.71 18.51
C LEU A 509 -36.48 18.36 17.34
N MET A 510 -35.16 18.29 17.57
CA MET A 510 -34.19 17.85 16.54
C MET A 510 -34.43 16.38 16.11
N ALA A 511 -34.91 15.51 17.00
CA ALA A 511 -35.32 14.15 16.64
C ALA A 511 -36.59 14.15 15.74
N LEU A 512 -37.54 15.05 16.00
CA LEU A 512 -38.73 15.24 15.15
C LEU A 512 -38.42 15.90 13.80
N GLU A 513 -37.39 16.73 13.68
CA GLU A 513 -36.94 17.21 12.36
C GLU A 513 -36.50 16.05 11.44
N ILE A 514 -36.00 14.95 12.02
CA ILE A 514 -35.59 13.74 11.27
C ILE A 514 -36.74 12.73 11.15
N ARG A 515 -37.68 12.68 12.11
CA ARG A 515 -38.95 11.93 11.99
C ARG A 515 -40.16 12.79 12.36
N PRO A 516 -40.69 13.59 11.41
CA PRO A 516 -41.79 14.53 11.68
C PRO A 516 -43.12 13.89 12.10
N GLN A 517 -43.25 12.57 11.99
CA GLN A 517 -44.48 11.81 12.28
C GLN A 517 -44.27 10.70 13.34
N ASP A 518 -43.15 10.70 14.07
CA ASP A 518 -42.92 9.72 15.14
C ASP A 518 -43.74 10.06 16.38
N ALA A 519 -44.82 9.29 16.58
CA ALA A 519 -45.77 9.47 17.67
C ALA A 519 -45.16 9.17 19.06
N ALA A 520 -44.09 8.37 19.15
CA ALA A 520 -43.42 8.10 20.42
C ALA A 520 -42.48 9.26 20.81
N ILE A 521 -41.78 9.84 19.83
CA ILE A 521 -40.96 11.05 20.03
C ILE A 521 -41.86 12.25 20.34
N SER A 522 -42.94 12.44 19.56
CA SER A 522 -43.96 13.45 19.83
C SER A 522 -44.64 13.24 21.19
N GLY A 523 -44.85 11.99 21.59
CA GLY A 523 -45.40 11.62 22.90
C GLY A 523 -44.46 12.00 24.06
N LYS A 524 -43.18 11.61 24.00
CA LYS A 524 -42.17 11.98 25.02
C LYS A 524 -41.95 13.50 25.07
N LEU A 525 -41.93 14.17 23.92
CA LEU A 525 -41.89 15.63 23.86
C LEU A 525 -43.16 16.23 24.51
N ALA A 526 -44.34 15.69 24.22
CA ALA A 526 -45.59 16.12 24.83
C ALA A 526 -45.67 15.82 26.35
N GLU A 527 -45.01 14.79 26.87
CA GLU A 527 -44.90 14.55 28.32
C GLU A 527 -44.02 15.60 29.00
N ILE A 528 -42.90 15.97 28.38
CA ILE A 528 -41.99 17.03 28.86
C ILE A 528 -42.65 18.40 28.74
N LEU A 529 -43.35 18.66 27.63
CA LEU A 529 -44.13 19.87 27.43
C LEU A 529 -45.39 19.90 28.30
N GLN A 530 -46.06 18.79 28.65
CA GLN A 530 -47.17 18.78 29.61
C GLN A 530 -46.71 19.03 31.05
N LYS A 531 -45.46 18.65 31.39
CA LYS A 531 -44.81 19.09 32.63
C LYS A 531 -44.55 20.61 32.65
N ASN A 532 -44.41 21.24 31.49
CA ASN A 532 -44.04 22.66 31.37
C ASN A 532 -45.21 23.60 31.00
N ASP A 533 -46.24 23.14 30.28
CA ASP A 533 -47.24 24.02 29.67
C ASP A 533 -48.67 23.48 29.72
N SER A 534 -49.44 24.15 30.56
CA SER A 534 -50.88 24.14 30.57
C SER A 534 -51.45 25.11 29.51
N THR A 535 -51.54 24.73 28.22
CA THR A 535 -52.57 25.30 27.30
C THR A 535 -52.74 24.56 25.97
N GLY A 536 -53.89 23.90 25.79
CA GLY A 536 -54.81 24.24 24.70
C GLY A 536 -54.48 23.90 23.24
N ASP A 537 -54.99 22.74 22.81
CA ASP A 537 -55.84 22.58 21.62
C ASP A 537 -55.20 22.51 20.21
N ARG A 538 -55.50 21.41 19.48
CA ARG A 538 -55.56 21.36 18.01
C ARG A 538 -56.13 20.04 17.47
N THR A 539 -57.31 20.11 16.88
CA THR A 539 -57.70 19.24 15.76
C THR A 539 -57.07 19.73 14.45
N ILE A 540 -57.04 18.85 13.44
CA ILE A 540 -56.57 19.08 12.06
C ILE A 540 -55.05 19.11 11.91
N LEU A 541 -54.49 18.02 11.38
CA LEU A 541 -53.43 18.01 10.36
C LEU A 541 -53.21 16.55 9.91
N ALA A 542 -53.84 16.19 8.80
CA ALA A 542 -53.51 14.99 8.05
C ALA A 542 -52.80 15.40 6.75
N GLU A 543 -51.93 14.52 6.28
CA GLU A 543 -51.42 14.42 4.90
C GLU A 543 -50.33 15.40 4.42
N LEU A 544 -49.19 14.76 4.11
CA LEU A 544 -48.19 15.04 3.05
C LEU A 544 -47.02 16.01 3.32
N GLU A 545 -45.88 15.40 3.64
CA GLU A 545 -44.55 15.49 2.97
C GLU A 545 -43.66 14.34 3.55
N ASN A 546 -42.57 13.84 2.95
CA ASN A 546 -42.17 13.46 1.56
C ASN A 546 -40.88 12.59 1.68
N ASP A 547 -40.40 11.72 0.76
CA ASP A 547 -40.89 11.11 -0.49
C ASP A 547 -39.94 9.92 -0.87
N ASP A 548 -40.39 8.65 -0.89
CA ASP A 548 -39.65 7.51 -1.47
C ASP A 548 -40.28 7.10 -2.81
N ILE A 549 -39.47 7.05 -3.88
CA ILE A 549 -39.97 6.69 -5.23
C ILE A 549 -40.56 5.27 -5.29
N ARG A 550 -40.04 4.33 -4.50
CA ARG A 550 -40.56 2.95 -4.43
C ARG A 550 -41.99 2.97 -3.88
N ASP A 551 -42.23 3.75 -2.83
CA ASP A 551 -43.55 3.89 -2.20
C ASP A 551 -44.54 4.55 -3.14
N ARG A 552 -44.11 5.55 -3.92
CA ARG A 552 -44.94 6.15 -4.99
C ARG A 552 -45.31 5.16 -6.08
N TYR A 553 -44.37 4.33 -6.53
CA TYR A 553 -44.66 3.32 -7.55
C TYR A 553 -45.58 2.22 -7.00
N ILE A 554 -45.42 1.78 -5.76
CA ILE A 554 -46.34 0.85 -5.08
C ILE A 554 -47.74 1.47 -4.98
N ALA A 555 -47.86 2.68 -4.42
CA ALA A 555 -49.12 3.40 -4.28
C ALA A 555 -49.87 3.58 -5.61
N ARG A 556 -49.14 3.70 -6.72
CA ARG A 556 -49.69 3.84 -8.07
C ARG A 556 -50.30 2.55 -8.64
N VAL A 557 -49.81 1.37 -8.26
CA VAL A 557 -50.18 0.10 -8.94
C VAL A 557 -50.80 -0.97 -8.04
N VAL A 558 -50.68 -0.88 -6.71
CA VAL A 558 -51.00 -2.01 -5.80
C VAL A 558 -52.45 -2.10 -5.32
N ASN A 559 -53.26 -1.06 -5.52
CA ASN A 559 -54.63 -1.00 -5.00
C ASN A 559 -55.52 -2.12 -5.59
N ASN A 560 -56.09 -2.94 -4.71
CA ASN A 560 -56.82 -4.17 -5.03
C ASN A 560 -56.03 -5.23 -5.83
N GLN A 561 -54.69 -5.20 -5.75
CA GLN A 561 -53.81 -6.18 -6.39
C GLN A 561 -53.16 -7.13 -5.36
N THR A 562 -52.69 -8.29 -5.82
CA THR A 562 -51.81 -9.16 -5.03
C THR A 562 -50.37 -8.63 -5.06
N PHE A 563 -49.68 -8.62 -3.91
CA PHE A 563 -48.34 -8.06 -3.77
C PHE A 563 -47.36 -9.07 -3.16
N ALA A 564 -46.18 -9.19 -3.77
CA ALA A 564 -45.05 -9.90 -3.20
C ALA A 564 -43.78 -9.04 -3.15
N GLU A 565 -43.00 -9.20 -2.08
CA GLU A 565 -41.68 -8.60 -1.94
C GLU A 565 -40.60 -9.69 -1.90
N VAL A 566 -39.53 -9.50 -2.67
CA VAL A 566 -38.42 -10.47 -2.80
C VAL A 566 -37.13 -9.85 -2.27
N GLY A 567 -36.49 -10.56 -1.33
CA GLY A 567 -35.23 -10.14 -0.69
C GLY A 567 -35.40 -9.11 0.43
N GLY A 568 -36.62 -8.94 0.94
CA GLY A 568 -36.95 -7.91 1.93
C GLY A 568 -36.40 -8.16 3.34
N LEU A 569 -35.77 -9.31 3.62
CA LEU A 569 -35.15 -9.63 4.92
C LEU A 569 -33.64 -9.89 4.81
N TRP A 570 -33.12 -10.19 3.60
CA TRP A 570 -31.70 -10.34 3.28
C TRP A 570 -30.95 -8.99 3.23
N GLY A 571 -31.26 -8.11 4.18
CA GLY A 571 -30.60 -6.83 4.35
C GLY A 571 -31.35 -5.61 3.80
N THR A 572 -32.66 -5.50 4.02
CA THR A 572 -33.34 -4.18 4.09
C THR A 572 -34.53 -4.24 5.05
N VAL A 573 -34.47 -3.76 6.31
CA VAL A 573 -35.71 -3.57 7.14
C VAL A 573 -36.53 -2.32 6.76
N ASN A 574 -36.55 -2.07 5.45
CA ASN A 574 -37.36 -1.12 4.71
C ASN A 574 -38.43 -1.88 3.89
N GLU A 575 -38.98 -2.94 4.48
CA GLU A 575 -40.00 -3.79 3.86
C GLU A 575 -41.18 -2.95 3.35
N LYS A 576 -41.60 -3.26 2.13
CA LYS A 576 -42.62 -2.59 1.37
C LYS A 576 -43.97 -3.30 1.41
N VAL A 577 -44.05 -4.46 2.06
CA VAL A 577 -45.32 -5.16 2.33
C VAL A 577 -46.29 -4.28 3.16
N SER A 578 -45.81 -3.56 4.17
CA SER A 578 -46.65 -2.60 4.92
C SER A 578 -47.09 -1.40 4.08
N VAL A 579 -46.23 -0.90 3.18
CA VAL A 579 -46.57 0.16 2.23
C VAL A 579 -47.66 -0.33 1.26
N ALA A 580 -47.51 -1.54 0.73
CA ALA A 580 -48.53 -2.18 -0.10
C ALA A 580 -49.87 -2.34 0.63
N SER A 581 -49.84 -2.75 1.91
CA SER A 581 -51.03 -2.82 2.76
C SER A 581 -51.72 -1.46 2.93
N LYS A 582 -50.95 -0.39 3.18
CA LYS A 582 -51.46 0.99 3.33
C LYS A 582 -52.19 1.47 2.07
N TYR A 583 -51.74 1.05 0.89
CA TYR A 583 -52.33 1.42 -0.40
C TYR A 583 -53.31 0.39 -0.98
N GLY A 584 -53.79 -0.55 -0.15
CA GLY A 584 -54.94 -1.40 -0.48
C GLY A 584 -54.64 -2.70 -1.22
N ALA A 585 -53.44 -3.26 -1.06
CA ALA A 585 -53.16 -4.63 -1.52
C ALA A 585 -54.11 -5.66 -0.87
N VAL A 586 -54.62 -6.62 -1.65
CA VAL A 586 -55.58 -7.64 -1.17
C VAL A 586 -54.91 -8.91 -0.62
N SER A 587 -53.67 -9.16 -1.02
CA SER A 587 -52.82 -10.18 -0.39
C SER A 587 -51.37 -9.73 -0.41
N LEU A 588 -50.63 -10.19 0.59
CA LEU A 588 -49.28 -9.74 0.89
C LEU A 588 -48.39 -10.97 1.09
N THR A 589 -47.24 -11.04 0.41
CA THR A 589 -46.27 -12.12 0.61
C THR A 589 -44.86 -11.58 0.73
N MET A 590 -44.13 -11.99 1.77
CA MET A 590 -42.69 -11.76 1.90
C MET A 590 -41.93 -13.02 1.47
N ILE A 591 -40.97 -12.86 0.56
CA ILE A 591 -40.13 -13.93 0.02
C ILE A 591 -38.66 -13.60 0.33
N ASP A 592 -37.99 -14.48 1.07
CA ASP A 592 -36.57 -14.32 1.39
C ASP A 592 -35.85 -15.67 1.48
N VAL A 593 -34.54 -15.68 1.18
CA VAL A 593 -33.71 -16.90 1.26
C VAL A 593 -33.33 -17.25 2.71
N THR A 594 -33.50 -16.32 3.65
CA THR A 594 -33.14 -16.54 5.06
C THR A 594 -34.04 -17.61 5.69
N PRO A 595 -33.50 -18.62 6.43
CA PRO A 595 -34.29 -19.68 7.05
C PRO A 595 -35.37 -19.17 8.01
N GLU A 596 -36.54 -19.81 8.05
CA GLU A 596 -37.69 -19.45 8.92
C GLU A 596 -37.33 -19.31 10.41
N SER A 597 -36.31 -20.02 10.87
CA SER A 597 -35.80 -19.99 12.24
C SER A 597 -34.98 -18.74 12.59
N ALA A 598 -34.71 -17.85 11.62
CA ALA A 598 -34.00 -16.60 11.87
C ALA A 598 -34.88 -15.56 12.57
N HIS A 599 -34.29 -14.81 13.51
CA HIS A 599 -34.99 -13.82 14.33
C HIS A 599 -35.72 -12.75 13.49
N ILE A 600 -35.16 -12.38 12.32
CA ILE A 600 -35.74 -11.38 11.42
C ILE A 600 -37.15 -11.74 10.91
N TRP A 601 -37.49 -13.04 10.82
CA TRP A 601 -38.87 -13.46 10.52
C TRP A 601 -39.82 -13.23 11.68
N GLN A 602 -39.32 -13.23 12.92
CA GLN A 602 -40.12 -12.87 14.10
C GLN A 602 -40.33 -11.35 14.16
N ASP A 603 -39.27 -10.56 13.95
CA ASP A 603 -39.35 -9.10 13.91
C ASP A 603 -40.33 -8.62 12.82
N PHE A 604 -40.33 -9.28 11.66
CA PHE A 604 -41.31 -9.07 10.59
C PHE A 604 -42.75 -9.35 11.04
N ARG A 605 -43.01 -10.49 11.70
CA ARG A 605 -44.34 -10.84 12.21
C ARG A 605 -44.82 -9.87 13.28
N ASP A 606 -43.94 -9.46 14.18
CA ASP A 606 -44.27 -8.53 15.27
C ASP A 606 -44.56 -7.11 14.73
N ARG A 607 -43.85 -6.68 13.67
CA ARG A 607 -44.17 -5.45 12.92
C ARG A 607 -45.51 -5.53 12.19
N MET A 608 -45.83 -6.65 11.53
CA MET A 608 -47.14 -6.82 10.89
C MET A 608 -48.28 -6.79 11.93
N ALA A 609 -48.07 -7.40 13.10
CA ALA A 609 -49.01 -7.32 14.21
C ALA A 609 -49.20 -5.90 14.75
N SER A 610 -48.12 -5.11 14.93
CA SER A 610 -48.21 -3.73 15.41
C SER A 610 -48.95 -2.78 14.47
N LEU A 611 -48.94 -3.07 13.16
CA LEU A 611 -49.68 -2.36 12.12
C LEU A 611 -51.10 -2.91 11.87
N ASN A 612 -51.55 -3.89 12.65
CA ASN A 612 -52.82 -4.63 12.46
C ASN A 612 -52.96 -5.33 11.08
N ILE A 613 -51.85 -5.69 10.45
CA ILE A 613 -51.82 -6.42 9.18
C ILE A 613 -51.88 -7.92 9.47
N ALA A 614 -53.09 -8.49 9.41
CA ALA A 614 -53.32 -9.90 9.78
C ALA A 614 -53.30 -10.90 8.59
N ASN A 615 -53.30 -10.42 7.34
CA ASN A 615 -53.45 -11.25 6.13
C ASN A 615 -52.19 -11.17 5.25
N TYR A 616 -51.14 -11.89 5.64
CA TYR A 616 -49.89 -12.00 4.90
C TYR A 616 -49.33 -13.43 4.93
N ASN A 617 -48.48 -13.76 3.94
CA ASN A 617 -47.74 -15.01 3.84
C ASN A 617 -46.23 -14.77 3.92
N CYS A 618 -45.48 -15.80 4.31
CA CYS A 618 -44.02 -15.83 4.30
C CYS A 618 -43.53 -17.03 3.49
N ILE A 619 -42.49 -16.85 2.68
CA ILE A 619 -41.81 -17.93 1.96
C ILE A 619 -40.31 -17.82 2.22
N SER A 620 -39.74 -18.84 2.87
CA SER A 620 -38.31 -18.95 3.18
C SER A 620 -37.60 -19.84 2.16
N GLN A 621 -37.32 -19.27 0.97
CA GLN A 621 -36.79 -20.01 -0.18
C GLN A 621 -36.07 -19.08 -1.16
N ASP A 622 -35.03 -19.59 -1.82
CA ASP A 622 -34.41 -18.92 -2.97
C ASP A 622 -35.41 -18.76 -4.11
N ILE A 623 -35.56 -17.53 -4.64
CA ILE A 623 -36.48 -17.18 -5.72
C ILE A 623 -36.30 -18.02 -6.99
N ASN A 624 -35.10 -18.56 -7.25
CA ASN A 624 -34.84 -19.44 -8.40
C ASN A 624 -35.40 -20.85 -8.23
N HIS A 625 -35.80 -21.22 -7.00
CA HIS A 625 -36.39 -22.53 -6.69
C HIS A 625 -37.90 -22.48 -6.48
N ILE A 626 -38.49 -21.29 -6.35
CA ILE A 626 -39.95 -21.12 -6.18
C ILE A 626 -40.66 -21.49 -7.48
N GLN A 627 -41.59 -22.44 -7.40
CA GLN A 627 -42.38 -22.88 -8.54
C GLN A 627 -43.76 -22.22 -8.54
N LEU A 628 -44.31 -21.95 -9.74
CA LEU A 628 -45.68 -21.44 -9.87
C LEU A 628 -46.74 -22.35 -9.23
N ALA A 629 -46.47 -23.65 -9.09
CA ALA A 629 -47.34 -24.59 -8.39
C ALA A 629 -47.38 -24.38 -6.85
N GLU A 630 -46.34 -23.76 -6.28
CA GLU A 630 -46.21 -23.50 -4.84
C GLU A 630 -46.93 -22.20 -4.44
N ILE A 631 -46.88 -21.18 -5.30
CA ILE A 631 -47.59 -19.89 -5.12
C ILE A 631 -48.98 -19.85 -5.79
N GLY A 632 -49.33 -20.87 -6.57
CA GLY A 632 -50.62 -21.04 -7.26
C GLY A 632 -50.79 -20.17 -8.51
N GLN A 633 -50.55 -18.86 -8.41
CA GLN A 633 -50.60 -17.91 -9.53
C GLN A 633 -49.54 -16.81 -9.36
N PRO A 634 -49.10 -16.13 -10.45
CA PRO A 634 -48.21 -14.98 -10.35
C PRO A 634 -48.85 -13.86 -9.52
N TYR A 635 -48.02 -13.12 -8.77
CA TYR A 635 -48.43 -11.92 -8.04
C TYR A 635 -48.55 -10.76 -9.02
N ASP A 636 -49.67 -10.03 -8.96
CA ASP A 636 -49.94 -8.88 -9.83
C ASP A 636 -48.81 -7.84 -9.74
N VAL A 637 -48.35 -7.55 -8.53
CA VAL A 637 -47.25 -6.63 -8.25
C VAL A 637 -46.13 -7.35 -7.50
N VAL A 638 -44.90 -7.26 -8.01
CA VAL A 638 -43.69 -7.73 -7.32
C VAL A 638 -42.77 -6.55 -7.05
N HIS A 639 -42.24 -6.45 -5.82
CA HIS A 639 -41.14 -5.55 -5.47
C HIS A 639 -39.86 -6.35 -5.26
N CYS A 640 -38.75 -5.88 -5.82
CA CYS A 640 -37.42 -6.47 -5.61
C CYS A 640 -36.37 -5.37 -5.55
N ALA A 641 -35.65 -5.29 -4.43
CA ALA A 641 -34.53 -4.38 -4.22
C ALA A 641 -33.32 -5.14 -3.69
N GLY A 642 -32.11 -4.72 -4.04
CA GLY A 642 -30.86 -5.29 -3.49
C GLY A 642 -30.42 -6.63 -4.09
N VAL A 643 -31.34 -7.58 -4.34
CA VAL A 643 -31.01 -8.97 -4.74
C VAL A 643 -30.14 -9.07 -6.00
N LEU A 644 -30.39 -8.23 -7.01
CA LEU A 644 -29.83 -8.40 -8.36
C LEU A 644 -28.30 -8.36 -8.41
N TYR A 645 -27.68 -7.49 -7.62
CA TYR A 645 -26.23 -7.30 -7.60
C TYR A 645 -25.51 -8.20 -6.60
N HIS A 646 -26.23 -9.04 -5.83
CA HIS A 646 -25.63 -10.03 -4.91
C HIS A 646 -25.66 -11.47 -5.44
N HIS A 647 -26.24 -11.71 -6.63
CA HIS A 647 -26.49 -13.05 -7.15
C HIS A 647 -25.49 -13.46 -8.26
N PRO A 648 -25.00 -14.71 -8.30
CA PRO A 648 -24.04 -15.18 -9.33
C PRO A 648 -24.53 -14.98 -10.77
N HIS A 649 -25.84 -15.02 -10.99
CA HIS A 649 -26.46 -14.87 -12.31
C HIS A 649 -27.60 -13.83 -12.28
N PRO A 650 -27.31 -12.53 -12.55
CA PRO A 650 -28.31 -11.47 -12.48
C PRO A 650 -29.47 -11.65 -13.47
N LEU A 651 -29.18 -12.08 -14.71
CA LEU A 651 -30.23 -12.30 -15.72
C LEU A 651 -31.17 -13.46 -15.34
N GLN A 652 -30.65 -14.48 -14.65
CA GLN A 652 -31.46 -15.59 -14.16
C GLN A 652 -32.45 -15.13 -13.08
N ILE A 653 -32.03 -14.27 -12.15
CA ILE A 653 -32.95 -13.63 -11.17
C ILE A 653 -34.05 -12.85 -11.87
N LEU A 654 -33.73 -12.06 -12.91
CA LEU A 654 -34.75 -11.34 -13.66
C LEU A 654 -35.74 -12.29 -14.36
N MET A 655 -35.29 -13.44 -14.85
CA MET A 655 -36.15 -14.48 -15.41
C MET A 655 -37.02 -15.16 -14.34
N SER A 656 -36.48 -15.45 -13.16
CA SER A 656 -37.23 -16.01 -12.03
C SER A 656 -38.30 -15.03 -11.52
N LEU A 657 -37.95 -13.74 -11.38
CA LEU A 657 -38.91 -12.67 -11.10
C LEU A 657 -39.99 -12.60 -12.18
N ARG A 658 -39.63 -12.66 -13.47
CA ARG A 658 -40.59 -12.66 -14.59
C ARG A 658 -41.61 -13.80 -14.53
N GLN A 659 -41.26 -14.94 -13.96
CA GLN A 659 -42.21 -16.05 -13.80
C GLN A 659 -43.24 -15.78 -12.71
N ILE A 660 -42.85 -15.13 -11.61
CA ILE A 660 -43.76 -14.84 -10.48
C ILE A 660 -44.49 -13.50 -10.59
N THR A 661 -44.12 -12.61 -11.53
CA THR A 661 -44.82 -11.33 -11.77
C THR A 661 -45.94 -11.46 -12.81
N GLY A 662 -47.15 -11.04 -12.45
CA GLY A 662 -48.36 -11.07 -13.27
C GLY A 662 -48.69 -9.78 -14.02
N GLN A 663 -48.38 -8.59 -13.46
CA GLN A 663 -48.62 -7.31 -14.13
C GLN A 663 -47.44 -6.33 -14.05
N TYR A 664 -46.89 -6.09 -12.84
CA TYR A 664 -45.89 -5.05 -12.58
C TYR A 664 -44.73 -5.53 -11.70
N LEU A 665 -43.49 -5.27 -12.12
CA LEU A 665 -42.29 -5.43 -11.30
C LEU A 665 -41.72 -4.05 -10.96
N ILE A 666 -41.50 -3.77 -9.68
CA ILE A 666 -40.77 -2.61 -9.18
C ILE A 666 -39.38 -3.10 -8.79
N LEU A 667 -38.37 -2.74 -9.59
CA LEU A 667 -36.99 -3.22 -9.45
C LEU A 667 -36.05 -2.07 -9.08
N THR A 668 -35.30 -2.20 -7.98
CA THR A 668 -34.22 -1.27 -7.61
C THR A 668 -32.87 -2.00 -7.57
N SER A 669 -31.89 -1.49 -8.33
CA SER A 669 -30.51 -2.00 -8.35
C SER A 669 -29.50 -0.86 -8.34
N ALA A 670 -28.34 -1.10 -7.72
CA ALA A 670 -27.16 -0.27 -7.88
C ALA A 670 -26.75 -0.20 -9.37
N ILE A 671 -26.18 0.94 -9.80
CA ILE A 671 -25.69 1.20 -11.15
C ILE A 671 -24.35 1.93 -11.15
N THR A 672 -23.61 1.88 -12.26
CA THR A 672 -22.39 2.67 -12.49
C THR A 672 -22.60 3.72 -13.60
N GLN A 673 -21.76 4.77 -13.58
CA GLN A 673 -21.68 5.77 -14.65
C GLN A 673 -20.85 5.25 -15.83
N GLU A 674 -21.09 5.78 -17.03
CA GLU A 674 -20.34 5.41 -18.24
C GLU A 674 -18.90 5.99 -18.27
N LEU A 675 -18.64 7.01 -17.44
CA LEU A 675 -17.33 7.61 -17.25
C LEU A 675 -17.13 7.94 -15.76
N ILE A 676 -16.00 7.50 -15.21
CA ILE A 676 -15.52 7.83 -13.87
C ILE A 676 -14.14 8.49 -14.01
N GLU A 677 -13.95 9.65 -13.39
CA GLU A 677 -12.68 10.40 -13.39
C GLU A 677 -12.47 11.04 -12.01
N ASN A 678 -11.33 10.75 -11.38
CA ASN A 678 -10.93 11.25 -10.06
C ASN A 678 -9.39 11.29 -9.94
N GLU A 679 -8.83 11.65 -8.79
CA GLU A 679 -7.36 11.75 -8.64
C GLU A 679 -6.62 10.41 -8.74
N ARG A 680 -7.32 9.27 -8.80
CA ARG A 680 -6.73 7.94 -9.05
C ARG A 680 -6.67 7.58 -10.54
N GLY A 681 -7.37 8.30 -11.40
CA GLY A 681 -7.36 8.09 -12.85
C GLY A 681 -8.73 8.18 -13.50
N ARG A 682 -8.82 7.66 -14.73
CA ARG A 682 -10.02 7.68 -15.58
C ARG A 682 -10.39 6.27 -16.00
N TYR A 683 -11.66 5.91 -15.83
CA TYR A 683 -12.21 4.61 -16.21
C TYR A 683 -13.48 4.80 -17.06
N GLU A 684 -13.49 4.22 -18.26
CA GLU A 684 -14.59 4.31 -19.23
C GLU A 684 -15.33 2.97 -19.31
N ILE A 685 -16.66 3.02 -19.21
CA ILE A 685 -17.54 1.86 -19.22
C ILE A 685 -18.56 2.08 -20.34
N PRO A 686 -18.66 1.19 -21.35
CA PRO A 686 -19.65 1.35 -22.41
C PRO A 686 -21.08 1.43 -21.88
N ALA A 687 -21.97 2.11 -22.59
CA ALA A 687 -23.40 2.18 -22.24
C ALA A 687 -24.08 0.80 -22.07
N SER A 688 -23.57 -0.26 -22.70
CA SER A 688 -24.03 -1.65 -22.53
C SER A 688 -23.23 -2.46 -21.48
N GLY A 689 -22.38 -1.80 -20.68
CA GLY A 689 -21.44 -2.43 -19.76
C GLY A 689 -22.06 -2.93 -18.47
N VAL A 690 -21.51 -4.05 -17.97
CA VAL A 690 -21.77 -4.58 -16.63
C VAL A 690 -20.43 -4.95 -16.01
N ILE A 691 -20.10 -4.33 -14.88
CA ILE A 691 -18.86 -4.61 -14.15
C ILE A 691 -19.08 -5.83 -13.25
N PHE A 692 -18.12 -6.74 -13.23
CA PHE A 692 -18.00 -7.76 -12.19
C PHE A 692 -16.90 -7.33 -11.22
N ILE A 693 -17.28 -6.85 -10.03
CA ILE A 693 -16.35 -6.20 -9.10
C ILE A 693 -15.16 -7.10 -8.71
N PRO A 694 -15.34 -8.40 -8.38
CA PRO A 694 -14.23 -9.29 -8.04
C PRO A 694 -13.17 -9.49 -9.14
N ALA A 695 -13.49 -9.19 -10.42
CA ALA A 695 -12.56 -9.32 -11.54
C ALA A 695 -11.83 -8.01 -11.91
N LEU A 696 -12.02 -6.93 -11.16
CA LEU A 696 -11.27 -5.69 -11.36
C LEU A 696 -9.82 -5.82 -10.89
N GLY A 697 -8.90 -5.36 -11.74
CA GLY A 697 -7.49 -5.15 -11.39
C GLY A 697 -7.31 -4.02 -10.38
N GLU A 698 -6.12 -3.92 -9.79
CA GLU A 698 -5.85 -2.99 -8.67
C GLU A 698 -6.08 -1.52 -9.06
N ALA A 699 -5.81 -1.13 -10.31
CA ALA A 699 -5.97 0.25 -10.78
C ALA A 699 -7.46 0.62 -10.97
N GLU A 700 -8.23 -0.22 -11.67
CA GLU A 700 -9.67 -0.02 -11.86
C GLU A 700 -10.42 -0.10 -10.52
N ARG A 701 -9.98 -1.01 -9.64
CA ARG A 701 -10.42 -1.13 -8.25
C ARG A 701 -10.19 0.16 -7.48
N ALA A 702 -8.98 0.75 -7.53
CA ALA A 702 -8.69 1.99 -6.83
C ALA A 702 -9.52 3.19 -7.34
N ILE A 703 -9.72 3.30 -8.66
CA ILE A 703 -10.56 4.36 -9.26
C ILE A 703 -12.02 4.20 -8.84
N LEU A 704 -12.57 2.98 -8.91
CA LEU A 704 -13.97 2.69 -8.56
C LEU A 704 -14.20 2.84 -7.05
N THR A 705 -13.27 2.39 -6.20
CA THR A 705 -13.33 2.56 -4.75
C THR A 705 -13.34 4.03 -4.37
N ALA A 706 -12.45 4.86 -4.91
CA ALA A 706 -12.47 6.32 -4.66
C ALA A 706 -13.78 6.96 -5.14
N TYR A 707 -14.30 6.53 -6.31
CA TYR A 707 -15.57 7.02 -6.85
C TYR A 707 -16.79 6.66 -5.98
N TRP A 708 -16.80 5.53 -5.29
CA TRP A 708 -17.91 5.18 -4.39
C TRP A 708 -17.71 5.69 -2.96
N GLN A 709 -16.47 5.81 -2.47
CA GLN A 709 -16.16 6.34 -1.14
C GLN A 709 -16.64 7.79 -0.93
N GLN A 710 -16.67 8.61 -1.99
CA GLN A 710 -17.25 9.96 -1.90
C GLN A 710 -18.77 9.97 -1.62
N TYR A 711 -19.46 8.83 -1.76
CA TYR A 711 -20.90 8.67 -1.49
C TYR A 711 -21.18 7.86 -0.20
N THR A 712 -20.16 7.51 0.58
CA THR A 712 -20.31 6.70 1.81
C THR A 712 -20.23 7.52 3.09
N TYR A 713 -21.12 8.51 3.28
CA TYR A 713 -21.32 9.22 4.55
C TYR A 713 -22.79 9.66 4.76
N GLY A 714 -23.54 8.96 5.66
CA GLY A 714 -24.93 9.25 6.10
C GLY A 714 -26.03 8.94 5.06
N THR A 715 -27.16 8.27 5.32
CA THR A 715 -27.90 7.93 6.57
C THR A 715 -28.75 6.66 6.36
N PRO A 716 -28.96 5.78 7.37
CA PRO A 716 -30.03 4.77 7.33
C PRO A 716 -31.40 5.38 7.70
N ILE A 717 -32.29 5.57 6.72
CA ILE A 717 -33.72 5.81 6.99
C ILE A 717 -34.45 4.47 6.80
N LEU A 718 -35.06 3.99 7.89
CA LEU A 718 -35.84 2.73 7.93
C LEU A 718 -35.07 1.49 7.47
N GLY A 719 -33.99 1.15 8.18
CA GLY A 719 -33.78 -0.25 8.59
C GLY A 719 -32.77 -1.16 7.88
N VAL A 720 -31.95 -1.84 8.70
CA VAL A 720 -31.15 -3.09 8.49
C VAL A 720 -30.63 -3.31 7.06
N ILE A 721 -29.42 -2.82 6.76
CA ILE A 721 -28.21 -3.57 7.13
C ILE A 721 -27.35 -2.66 8.02
N GLU A 722 -26.36 -3.25 8.68
CA GLU A 722 -25.15 -2.55 9.11
C GLU A 722 -24.51 -1.74 7.98
N LYS A 723 -23.66 -0.78 8.36
CA LYS A 723 -22.97 0.16 7.45
C LYS A 723 -22.21 -0.59 6.36
N ALA A 724 -22.75 -0.66 5.16
CA ALA A 724 -21.99 -0.96 3.96
C ALA A 724 -21.07 0.22 3.65
N VAL A 725 -19.90 0.25 4.28
CA VAL A 725 -18.73 0.96 3.72
C VAL A 725 -18.53 0.38 2.31
N PHE A 726 -18.28 1.22 1.30
CA PHE A 726 -17.79 0.72 0.02
C PHE A 726 -16.32 0.33 0.20
N GLU A 727 -16.14 -0.81 0.85
CA GLU A 727 -14.91 -1.58 0.89
C GLU A 727 -15.10 -2.70 -0.11
N ILE A 728 -14.36 -2.60 -1.22
CA ILE A 728 -14.50 -3.52 -2.35
C ILE A 728 -14.18 -4.97 -1.99
N ASP A 729 -13.50 -5.16 -0.85
CA ASP A 729 -13.08 -6.42 -0.28
C ASP A 729 -14.11 -7.02 0.72
N ASN A 730 -15.14 -6.26 1.12
CA ASN A 730 -16.29 -6.75 1.92
C ASN A 730 -17.44 -7.30 1.05
N PHE A 731 -17.38 -7.10 -0.27
CA PHE A 731 -18.44 -7.55 -1.16
C PHE A 731 -18.39 -9.07 -1.37
N GLY A 732 -19.56 -9.70 -1.26
CA GLY A 732 -19.71 -11.12 -1.52
C GLY A 732 -19.26 -11.51 -2.93
N PRO A 733 -18.97 -12.80 -3.20
CA PRO A 733 -18.26 -13.27 -4.39
C PRO A 733 -18.94 -12.98 -5.74
N TRP A 734 -20.13 -12.39 -5.74
CA TRP A 734 -21.02 -12.26 -6.90
C TRP A 734 -21.45 -10.80 -7.18
N TRP A 735 -20.63 -9.80 -6.84
CA TRP A 735 -21.06 -8.41 -6.97
C TRP A 735 -21.01 -7.87 -8.42
N TRP A 736 -22.19 -7.58 -8.98
CA TRP A 736 -22.38 -7.07 -10.35
C TRP A 736 -22.90 -5.63 -10.37
N LEU A 737 -22.32 -4.76 -11.20
CA LEU A 737 -22.69 -3.36 -11.29
C LEU A 737 -22.94 -2.93 -12.76
N PRO A 738 -24.20 -2.92 -13.23
CA PRO A 738 -24.56 -2.51 -14.60
C PRO A 738 -24.58 -0.98 -14.75
N THR A 739 -24.42 -0.47 -15.97
CA THR A 739 -24.88 0.89 -16.29
C THR A 739 -26.41 0.94 -16.27
N ALA A 740 -27.01 2.14 -16.18
CA ALA A 740 -28.45 2.32 -16.29
C ALA A 740 -29.03 1.73 -17.59
N SER A 741 -28.34 1.96 -18.72
CA SER A 741 -28.72 1.47 -20.05
C SER A 741 -28.57 -0.06 -20.17
N ALA A 742 -27.58 -0.66 -19.53
CA ALA A 742 -27.43 -2.12 -19.46
C ALA A 742 -28.53 -2.77 -18.62
N LEU A 743 -28.85 -2.20 -17.44
CA LEU A 743 -29.91 -2.72 -16.56
C LEU A 743 -31.29 -2.71 -17.24
N GLU A 744 -31.66 -1.61 -17.90
CA GLU A 744 -32.88 -1.55 -18.72
C GLU A 744 -32.90 -2.61 -19.82
N SER A 745 -31.75 -2.88 -20.44
CA SER A 745 -31.63 -3.86 -21.52
C SER A 745 -31.75 -5.30 -20.99
N MET A 746 -31.17 -5.59 -19.82
CA MET A 746 -31.35 -6.87 -19.13
C MET A 746 -32.82 -7.13 -18.77
N CYS A 747 -33.54 -6.11 -18.29
CA CYS A 747 -34.98 -6.22 -18.02
C CYS A 747 -35.78 -6.51 -19.30
N LYS A 748 -35.45 -5.86 -20.42
CA LYS A 748 -36.07 -6.10 -21.74
C LYS A 748 -35.81 -7.53 -22.23
N VAL A 749 -34.58 -8.04 -22.08
CA VAL A 749 -34.21 -9.43 -22.42
C VAL A 749 -34.94 -10.44 -21.52
N ALA A 750 -35.13 -10.13 -20.25
CA ALA A 750 -35.93 -10.93 -19.33
C ALA A 750 -37.45 -10.86 -19.58
N GLY A 751 -37.91 -10.14 -20.61
CA GLY A 751 -39.32 -10.10 -21.01
C GLY A 751 -40.16 -9.04 -20.30
N PHE A 752 -39.55 -7.95 -19.82
CA PHE A 752 -40.25 -6.80 -19.23
C PHE A 752 -40.20 -5.55 -20.12
N LYS A 753 -41.20 -4.67 -19.97
CA LYS A 753 -41.26 -3.34 -20.60
C LYS A 753 -41.10 -2.23 -19.55
N VAL A 754 -40.13 -1.34 -19.73
CA VAL A 754 -40.00 -0.14 -18.87
C VAL A 754 -41.20 0.78 -19.06
N LEU A 755 -41.88 1.13 -17.98
CA LEU A 755 -43.04 2.04 -17.93
C LEU A 755 -42.69 3.38 -17.30
N ASP A 756 -41.85 3.36 -16.26
CA ASP A 756 -41.37 4.55 -15.53
C ASP A 756 -39.98 4.24 -14.93
N LYS A 757 -39.20 5.28 -14.62
CA LYS A 757 -37.90 5.15 -13.96
C LYS A 757 -37.51 6.40 -13.17
N GLY A 758 -36.76 6.19 -12.09
CA GLY A 758 -36.12 7.29 -11.37
C GLY A 758 -34.90 6.84 -10.57
N LEU A 759 -34.08 7.82 -10.23
CA LEU A 759 -32.81 7.62 -9.53
C LEU A 759 -32.98 7.72 -8.02
N THR A 760 -32.16 6.94 -7.32
CA THR A 760 -32.14 6.75 -5.85
C THR A 760 -30.68 6.65 -5.40
N TRP A 761 -30.42 6.73 -4.09
CA TRP A 761 -29.07 6.58 -3.51
C TRP A 761 -28.02 7.48 -4.18
N TYR A 762 -28.24 8.80 -4.13
CA TYR A 762 -27.35 9.82 -4.71
C TYR A 762 -27.06 9.62 -6.22
N ASN A 763 -28.05 9.15 -6.98
CA ASN A 763 -27.97 8.77 -8.40
C ASN A 763 -27.20 7.47 -8.71
N ASN A 764 -26.84 6.70 -7.69
CA ASN A 764 -26.09 5.44 -7.83
C ASN A 764 -26.97 4.18 -7.79
N ALA A 765 -28.29 4.32 -7.64
CA ALA A 765 -29.25 3.24 -7.86
C ALA A 765 -30.41 3.68 -8.78
N LEU A 766 -30.81 2.80 -9.69
CA LEU A 766 -31.95 2.99 -10.58
C LEU A 766 -33.14 2.17 -10.10
N THR A 767 -34.27 2.84 -9.91
CA THR A 767 -35.57 2.20 -9.66
C THR A 767 -36.41 2.24 -10.94
N LEU A 768 -36.88 1.07 -11.38
CA LEU A 768 -37.69 0.88 -12.58
C LEU A 768 -39.08 0.39 -12.19
N LEU A 769 -40.12 1.00 -12.78
CA LEU A 769 -41.46 0.40 -12.87
C LEU A 769 -41.56 -0.33 -14.21
N LEU A 770 -41.70 -1.65 -14.15
CA LEU A 770 -41.71 -2.55 -15.28
C LEU A 770 -43.10 -3.17 -15.45
N GLY A 771 -43.56 -3.29 -16.70
CA GLY A 771 -44.73 -4.07 -17.09
C GLY A 771 -44.33 -5.44 -17.63
N VAL A 772 -45.17 -6.43 -17.35
CA VAL A 772 -45.10 -7.85 -17.77
C VAL A 772 -45.49 -8.05 -19.24
#